data_AF-A0A2S6AK84-F1
#
_entry.id   AF-A0A2S6AK84-F1
#
_cell.length_a   1.000
_cell.length_b   1.000
_cell.length_c   1.000
_cell.angle_alpha   90.00
_cell.angle_beta   90.00
_cell.angle_gamma   90.00
#
_symmetry.space_group_name_H-M   'P 1'
#
loop_
_entity.id
_entity.type
_entity.pdbx_description
1 polymer ?
#
loop_
_entity_poly.entity_id
_entity_poly.type
_entity_poly.pdbx_seq_one_letter_code
_entity_poly.pdbx_strand_id
1 'polypeptide(L)'
;MLAGTVTAAVAVGVGATASAGAAPIRVTGDEAGYLVGAGIADVTGAVAGQGMMGYSELDQVATGLLMRTWARAYIVVDRASGERVAFVNADIACLFQSVHLAVMQRLAQRFGSLYTERNVNVNATHNHNSCGGTAREYAYSLAAYGFQNNSHQAEVDGIVAALAAAHENLAPGTLSLGRGELHDASANRSRVAFDLNPPEDKAAFPNAIDPQVTVLRLRQGGKDIGAITWFATHGTSLTDANTLISADNKGYASYRWEHDEMGVRPGTGKPGFVAAFAQTNAGDMTPNIGLTPWHPSGPTEDNRLNCSLIGERQYRAGRAAFDAARPMRSGGVDAALRYLNMADIAIDGSYTPDGKPARTAPAMMGAAAAATSSEDNWKTQLSFLQEGNADPVVAALGGLDGPIEQWMRDVQAPKLIVAPLGVLPPRPWVPLTVPIQILRIGDLVLASGPAEYTVVSGLRIRRVVAHALSVPLENVLLQGYSNGYCGYVTTPEEYASQQYEGGETLFGRWTLPAYVQEFDRLARAVAARVDLGRGPAPLDWAAGVQPNLLPPVPADVPMTGRAFGEVITGPKPGYGRGATVTVEFCGAHPANDFHTGGSYFEVQRAENGQWRAVFDDNDWCTELHWSRPPGQPAASRVAIHWTVPADAEAGRYRIEYRGESRDGAAALPFTGTTAEFSLG
;
A
#
# COMPACT_ATOMS: atom_id res chain seq x y z
N MET A 1 9.83 -81.99 -21.79
CA MET A 1 8.70 -81.14 -21.41
C MET A 1 9.25 -79.71 -21.35
N LEU A 2 9.06 -78.84 -22.36
CA LEU A 2 7.86 -78.02 -22.65
C LEU A 2 7.30 -77.40 -21.35
N ALA A 3 7.10 -76.10 -21.17
CA ALA A 3 7.27 -74.86 -21.95
C ALA A 3 7.31 -73.74 -20.88
N GLY A 4 8.07 -72.65 -21.00
CA GLY A 4 7.75 -71.51 -21.87
C GLY A 4 6.96 -70.45 -21.09
N THR A 5 7.61 -69.37 -20.65
CA THR A 5 6.94 -68.11 -20.30
C THR A 5 7.58 -66.97 -21.09
N VAL A 6 6.72 -66.33 -21.84
CA VAL A 6 6.97 -65.37 -22.91
C VAL A 6 7.17 -63.97 -22.31
N THR A 7 8.25 -63.33 -22.74
CA THR A 7 8.49 -61.89 -22.64
C THR A 7 7.56 -61.14 -23.60
N ALA A 8 6.66 -60.30 -23.06
CA ALA A 8 5.89 -59.35 -23.85
C ALA A 8 6.45 -57.94 -23.63
N ALA A 9 7.16 -57.44 -24.64
CA ALA A 9 7.50 -56.03 -24.78
C ALA A 9 6.24 -55.28 -25.21
N VAL A 10 5.80 -54.30 -24.41
CA VAL A 10 4.80 -53.32 -24.83
C VAL A 10 5.54 -52.07 -25.24
N ALA A 11 5.52 -51.80 -26.54
CA ALA A 11 5.94 -50.53 -27.12
C ALA A 11 5.00 -49.42 -26.61
N VAL A 12 5.49 -48.55 -25.74
CA VAL A 12 4.82 -47.30 -25.41
C VAL A 12 5.11 -46.33 -26.55
N GLY A 13 4.12 -46.17 -27.43
CA GLY A 13 4.15 -45.14 -28.45
C GLY A 13 4.29 -43.77 -27.81
N VAL A 14 5.25 -42.99 -28.33
CA VAL A 14 5.38 -41.56 -28.04
C VAL A 14 4.13 -40.88 -28.59
N GLY A 15 3.12 -40.72 -27.75
CA GLY A 15 1.97 -39.89 -28.04
C GLY A 15 2.42 -38.43 -28.01
N ALA A 16 2.46 -37.80 -29.17
CA ALA A 16 2.60 -36.36 -29.30
C ALA A 16 1.56 -35.68 -28.40
N THR A 17 2.04 -34.88 -27.46
CA THR A 17 1.20 -33.97 -26.66
C THR A 17 0.56 -32.97 -27.62
N ALA A 18 -0.65 -33.29 -28.08
CA ALA A 18 -1.48 -32.31 -28.74
C ALA A 18 -1.67 -31.14 -27.77
N SER A 19 -1.12 -29.98 -28.12
CA SER A 19 -1.39 -28.72 -27.45
C SER A 19 -2.90 -28.50 -27.51
N ALA A 20 -3.61 -28.76 -26.41
CA ALA A 20 -4.99 -28.35 -26.27
C ALA A 20 -4.99 -26.82 -26.35
N GLY A 21 -5.38 -26.29 -27.51
CA GLY A 21 -5.52 -24.86 -27.72
C GLY A 21 -6.47 -24.30 -26.67
N ALA A 22 -6.10 -23.15 -26.09
CA ALA A 22 -6.94 -22.42 -25.16
C ALA A 22 -8.34 -22.24 -25.76
N ALA A 23 -9.39 -22.59 -25.01
CA ALA A 23 -10.74 -22.30 -25.43
C ALA A 23 -10.91 -20.76 -25.45
N PRO A 24 -11.29 -20.14 -26.58
CA PRO A 24 -11.55 -18.71 -26.60
C PRO A 24 -12.65 -18.37 -25.59
N ILE A 25 -12.46 -17.27 -24.85
CA ILE A 25 -13.47 -16.75 -23.94
C ILE A 25 -14.75 -16.49 -24.74
N ARG A 26 -15.87 -17.02 -24.26
CA ARG A 26 -17.19 -16.78 -24.80
C ARG A 26 -17.48 -15.27 -24.80
N VAL A 27 -17.44 -14.66 -25.99
CA VAL A 27 -18.25 -13.47 -26.27
C VAL A 27 -19.68 -13.99 -26.44
N THR A 28 -20.45 -14.06 -25.35
CA THR A 28 -21.87 -14.41 -25.43
C THR A 28 -22.72 -13.22 -25.06
N GLY A 29 -23.51 -12.75 -26.03
CA GLY A 29 -24.75 -12.02 -25.79
C GLY A 29 -24.71 -10.54 -26.17
N ASP A 30 -25.74 -10.12 -26.90
CA ASP A 30 -26.03 -8.77 -27.41
C ASP A 30 -26.23 -7.67 -26.34
N GLU A 31 -25.82 -7.87 -25.08
CA GLU A 31 -25.75 -6.82 -24.06
C GLU A 31 -24.29 -6.41 -23.75
N ALA A 32 -23.52 -6.10 -24.79
CA ALA A 32 -22.11 -5.73 -24.67
C ALA A 32 -21.91 -4.49 -23.79
N GLY A 33 -21.50 -4.66 -22.53
CA GLY A 33 -21.15 -3.56 -21.65
C GLY A 33 -20.75 -3.97 -20.24
N TYR A 34 -20.02 -3.11 -19.55
CA TYR A 34 -19.69 -3.27 -18.14
C TYR A 34 -20.67 -2.47 -17.27
N LEU A 35 -20.88 -2.90 -16.03
CA LEU A 35 -21.14 -1.94 -14.96
C LEU A 35 -19.80 -1.55 -14.36
N VAL A 36 -19.59 -0.26 -14.16
CA VAL A 36 -18.40 0.27 -13.50
C VAL A 36 -18.85 1.15 -12.35
N GLY A 37 -18.08 1.20 -11.27
CA GLY A 37 -18.34 2.06 -10.12
C GLY A 37 -17.04 2.48 -9.47
N ALA A 38 -16.98 3.70 -8.95
CA ALA A 38 -15.82 4.25 -8.25
C ALA A 38 -16.27 4.86 -6.90
N GLY A 39 -15.41 4.74 -5.89
CA GLY A 39 -15.67 5.22 -4.54
C GLY A 39 -14.37 5.60 -3.83
N ILE A 40 -14.45 6.55 -2.91
CA ILE A 40 -13.35 7.01 -2.09
C ILE A 40 -13.84 7.14 -0.65
N ALA A 41 -13.00 6.78 0.31
CA ALA A 41 -13.26 7.00 1.73
C ALA A 41 -11.94 7.16 2.50
N ASP A 42 -12.04 7.86 3.62
CA ASP A 42 -10.91 8.21 4.48
C ASP A 42 -10.43 6.98 5.27
N VAL A 43 -9.12 6.77 5.33
CA VAL A 43 -8.45 5.72 6.13
C VAL A 43 -7.47 6.30 7.16
N THR A 44 -7.52 7.61 7.39
CA THR A 44 -6.62 8.32 8.30
C THR A 44 -6.85 7.84 9.74
N GLY A 45 -5.78 7.33 10.36
CA GLY A 45 -5.78 6.92 11.76
C GLY A 45 -5.31 8.03 12.71
N ALA A 46 -4.65 7.64 13.80
CA ALA A 46 -4.13 8.58 14.78
C ALA A 46 -2.99 9.45 14.22
N VAL A 47 -3.24 10.76 14.11
CA VAL A 47 -2.26 11.76 13.64
C VAL A 47 -1.35 12.30 14.77
N ALA A 48 -1.45 11.75 15.98
CA ALA A 48 -0.68 12.19 17.14
C ALA A 48 -0.41 11.04 18.12
N GLY A 49 0.83 10.94 18.61
CA GLY A 49 1.22 10.09 19.74
C GLY A 49 1.33 8.59 19.43
N GLN A 50 1.25 8.20 18.16
CA GLN A 50 1.34 6.81 17.69
C GLN A 50 2.48 6.65 16.68
N GLY A 51 3.22 5.54 16.73
CA GLY A 51 4.28 5.24 15.76
C GLY A 51 3.77 5.14 14.32
N MET A 52 4.61 5.51 13.35
CA MET A 52 4.33 5.43 11.92
C MET A 52 4.79 4.08 11.34
N MET A 53 4.28 3.71 10.16
CA MET A 53 4.62 2.43 9.50
C MET A 53 5.51 2.62 8.28
N GLY A 54 6.50 1.74 8.13
CA GLY A 54 7.37 1.66 6.96
C GLY A 54 8.84 1.63 7.37
N TYR A 55 9.33 2.74 7.93
CA TYR A 55 10.73 2.90 8.32
C TYR A 55 11.17 2.10 9.53
N SER A 56 10.24 1.47 10.26
CA SER A 56 10.51 0.72 11.51
C SER A 56 11.37 1.46 12.53
N GLU A 57 11.16 2.78 12.63
CA GLU A 57 11.86 3.69 13.54
C GLU A 57 11.01 3.96 14.79
N LEU A 58 11.48 3.55 15.97
CA LEU A 58 10.74 3.70 17.24
C LEU A 58 10.46 5.16 17.62
N ASP A 59 11.35 6.07 17.19
CA ASP A 59 11.23 7.51 17.46
C ASP A 59 10.33 8.23 16.43
N GLN A 60 9.92 7.56 15.35
CA GLN A 60 9.04 8.14 14.35
C GLN A 60 7.58 8.07 14.81
N VAL A 61 7.23 8.97 15.71
CA VAL A 61 5.90 9.11 16.30
C VAL A 61 5.16 10.25 15.61
N ALA A 62 3.91 10.02 15.22
CA ALA A 62 3.07 11.04 14.60
C ALA A 62 2.92 12.26 15.51
N THR A 63 3.18 13.44 14.97
CA THR A 63 3.03 14.75 15.62
C THR A 63 2.07 15.66 14.87
N GLY A 64 1.38 15.17 13.85
CA GLY A 64 0.41 15.96 13.11
C GLY A 64 -0.01 15.34 11.79
N LEU A 65 -0.60 16.18 10.94
CA LEU A 65 -1.18 15.80 9.66
C LEU A 65 -0.71 16.78 8.58
N LEU A 66 -0.24 16.21 7.48
CA LEU A 66 0.18 16.93 6.29
C LEU A 66 -0.81 16.76 5.13
N MET A 67 -1.39 15.57 5.03
CA MET A 67 -2.45 15.25 4.08
C MET A 67 -3.16 13.97 4.56
N ARG A 68 -4.49 13.91 4.45
CA ARG A 68 -5.26 12.70 4.76
C ARG A 68 -4.86 11.52 3.87
N THR A 69 -5.13 10.32 4.35
CA THR A 69 -4.96 9.07 3.62
C THR A 69 -6.31 8.51 3.17
N TRP A 70 -6.39 7.99 1.95
CA TRP A 70 -7.65 7.57 1.33
C TRP A 70 -7.60 6.14 0.80
N ALA A 71 -8.70 5.40 0.93
CA ALA A 71 -8.98 4.20 0.15
C ALA A 71 -9.77 4.57 -1.11
N ARG A 72 -9.28 4.15 -2.28
CA ARG A 72 -9.92 4.36 -3.59
C ARG A 72 -10.32 3.02 -4.18
N ALA A 73 -11.61 2.82 -4.39
CA ALA A 73 -12.20 1.55 -4.83
C ALA A 73 -12.84 1.66 -6.22
N TYR A 74 -12.69 0.61 -7.01
CA TYR A 74 -13.19 0.49 -8.37
C TYR A 74 -13.81 -0.89 -8.54
N ILE A 75 -15.06 -0.94 -8.98
CA ILE A 75 -15.76 -2.20 -9.26
C ILE A 75 -16.08 -2.27 -10.74
N VAL A 76 -15.78 -3.42 -11.33
CA VAL A 76 -16.15 -3.76 -12.71
C VAL A 76 -16.99 -5.04 -12.67
N VAL A 77 -18.16 -5.00 -13.31
CA VAL A 77 -19.03 -6.16 -13.50
C VAL A 77 -19.20 -6.37 -15.00
N ASP A 78 -18.90 -7.57 -15.47
CA ASP A 78 -19.28 -7.99 -16.81
C ASP A 78 -20.79 -8.28 -16.83
N ARG A 79 -21.56 -7.54 -17.63
CA ARG A 79 -23.02 -7.71 -17.67
C ARG A 79 -23.44 -9.05 -18.26
N ALA A 80 -22.63 -9.62 -19.14
CA ALA A 80 -22.96 -10.88 -19.81
C ALA A 80 -22.87 -12.07 -18.86
N SER A 81 -21.80 -12.15 -18.06
CA SER A 81 -21.58 -13.25 -17.11
C SER A 81 -22.06 -12.97 -15.68
N GLY A 82 -22.16 -11.70 -15.29
CA GLY A 82 -22.34 -11.28 -13.90
C GLY A 82 -21.06 -11.38 -13.05
N GLU A 83 -19.94 -11.87 -13.62
CA GLU A 83 -18.65 -11.86 -12.96
C GLU A 83 -18.23 -10.43 -12.63
N ARG A 84 -17.60 -10.27 -11.47
CA ARG A 84 -17.20 -8.97 -10.97
C ARG A 84 -15.83 -9.04 -10.34
N VAL A 85 -15.15 -7.90 -10.34
CA VAL A 85 -13.96 -7.66 -9.53
C VAL A 85 -14.07 -6.31 -8.83
N ALA A 86 -13.51 -6.23 -7.64
CA ALA A 86 -13.33 -5.00 -6.89
C ALA A 86 -11.83 -4.80 -6.64
N PHE A 87 -11.30 -3.68 -7.11
CA PHE A 87 -9.92 -3.26 -6.88
C PHE A 87 -9.91 -2.07 -5.92
N VAL A 88 -9.10 -2.13 -4.86
CA VAL A 88 -8.92 -1.04 -3.91
C VAL A 88 -7.43 -0.69 -3.82
N ASN A 89 -7.12 0.60 -3.83
CA ASN A 89 -5.79 1.11 -3.54
C ASN A 89 -5.91 2.08 -2.36
N ALA A 90 -5.29 1.74 -1.24
CA ALA A 90 -5.32 2.51 -0.01
C ALA A 90 -3.99 3.22 0.23
N ASP A 91 -4.07 4.48 0.69
CA ASP A 91 -2.91 5.27 1.10
C ASP A 91 -2.39 4.80 2.47
N ILE A 92 -1.89 3.57 2.53
CA ILE A 92 -1.24 2.97 3.71
C ILE A 92 0.13 2.40 3.34
N ALA A 93 0.96 2.12 4.34
CA ALA A 93 2.28 1.51 4.16
C ALA A 93 2.20 0.07 3.62
N CYS A 94 1.44 -0.80 4.26
CA CYS A 94 1.28 -2.17 3.81
C CYS A 94 -0.16 -2.59 4.05
N LEU A 95 -0.69 -3.45 3.19
CA LEU A 95 -1.92 -4.15 3.51
C LEU A 95 -1.60 -5.44 4.26
N PHE A 96 -1.81 -5.45 5.56
CA PHE A 96 -1.58 -6.65 6.37
C PHE A 96 -2.67 -7.71 6.17
N GLN A 97 -2.32 -8.99 6.40
CA GLN A 97 -3.29 -10.08 6.25
C GLN A 97 -4.41 -9.96 7.28
N SER A 98 -4.10 -9.49 8.49
CA SER A 98 -5.08 -9.17 9.52
C SER A 98 -6.11 -8.10 9.09
N VAL A 99 -5.67 -7.03 8.42
CA VAL A 99 -6.55 -5.99 7.85
C VAL A 99 -7.40 -6.57 6.72
N HIS A 100 -6.78 -7.31 5.78
CA HIS A 100 -7.51 -7.94 4.67
C HIS A 100 -8.62 -8.89 5.17
N LEU A 101 -8.33 -9.76 6.15
CA LEU A 101 -9.33 -10.67 6.71
C LEU A 101 -10.48 -9.92 7.41
N ALA A 102 -10.17 -8.84 8.13
CA ALA A 102 -11.20 -8.00 8.76
C ALA A 102 -12.09 -7.31 7.71
N VAL A 103 -11.50 -6.76 6.63
CA VAL A 103 -12.26 -6.21 5.49
C VAL A 103 -13.17 -7.28 4.89
N MET A 104 -12.65 -8.48 4.62
CA MET A 104 -13.45 -9.55 4.06
C MET A 104 -14.61 -9.97 4.96
N GLN A 105 -14.41 -9.99 6.29
CA GLN A 105 -15.47 -10.25 7.26
C GLN A 105 -16.57 -9.18 7.19
N ARG A 106 -16.20 -7.89 7.16
CA ARG A 106 -17.17 -6.78 7.07
C ARG A 106 -17.91 -6.75 5.74
N LEU A 107 -17.24 -7.07 4.63
CA LEU A 107 -17.89 -7.22 3.32
C LEU A 107 -18.88 -8.38 3.31
N ALA A 108 -18.53 -9.51 3.92
CA ALA A 108 -19.45 -10.65 4.04
C ALA A 108 -20.70 -10.29 4.86
N GLN A 109 -20.52 -9.52 5.95
CA GLN A 109 -21.64 -9.03 6.76
C GLN A 109 -22.57 -8.08 5.98
N ARG A 110 -22.00 -7.18 5.17
CA ARG A 110 -22.76 -6.15 4.45
C ARG A 110 -23.37 -6.65 3.13
N PHE A 111 -22.64 -7.48 2.39
CA PHE A 111 -22.96 -7.86 1.01
C PHE A 111 -23.10 -9.38 0.79
N GLY A 112 -23.05 -10.19 1.86
CA GLY A 112 -23.13 -11.64 1.75
C GLY A 112 -21.97 -12.21 0.94
N SER A 113 -22.26 -13.11 -0.01
CA SER A 113 -21.25 -13.74 -0.88
C SER A 113 -20.86 -12.93 -2.11
N LEU A 114 -21.31 -11.68 -2.22
CA LEU A 114 -21.08 -10.86 -3.42
C LEU A 114 -19.61 -10.48 -3.62
N TYR A 115 -18.95 -10.15 -2.51
CA TYR A 115 -17.54 -9.79 -2.45
C TYR A 115 -16.80 -10.80 -1.58
N THR A 116 -15.90 -11.55 -2.20
CA THR A 116 -15.14 -12.65 -1.61
C THR A 116 -13.66 -12.46 -1.91
N GLU A 117 -12.80 -13.20 -1.23
CA GLU A 117 -11.35 -13.17 -1.50
C GLU A 117 -11.02 -13.52 -2.96
N ARG A 118 -11.92 -14.22 -3.67
CA ARG A 118 -11.75 -14.51 -5.10
C ARG A 118 -11.75 -13.23 -5.93
N ASN A 119 -12.66 -12.29 -5.65
CA ASN A 119 -12.95 -11.15 -6.53
C ASN A 119 -12.69 -9.77 -5.92
N VAL A 120 -12.22 -9.70 -4.67
CA VAL A 120 -11.74 -8.47 -4.05
C VAL A 120 -10.21 -8.49 -4.04
N ASN A 121 -9.61 -7.40 -4.47
CA ASN A 121 -8.19 -7.16 -4.47
C ASN A 121 -7.93 -5.82 -3.77
N VAL A 122 -7.32 -5.87 -2.59
CA VAL A 122 -7.00 -4.68 -1.80
C VAL A 122 -5.49 -4.49 -1.83
N ASN A 123 -5.04 -3.25 -2.00
CA ASN A 123 -3.64 -2.90 -2.21
C ASN A 123 -3.25 -1.66 -1.39
N ALA A 124 -1.95 -1.50 -1.16
CA ALA A 124 -1.37 -0.32 -0.54
C ALA A 124 -0.57 0.51 -1.56
N THR A 125 -0.55 1.84 -1.39
CA THR A 125 0.39 2.72 -2.11
C THR A 125 1.82 2.56 -1.63
N HIS A 126 2.02 1.95 -0.46
CA HIS A 126 3.30 1.82 0.18
C HIS A 126 3.94 3.17 0.54
N ASN A 127 3.13 4.06 1.14
CA ASN A 127 3.65 5.27 1.77
C ASN A 127 4.18 4.94 3.17
N HIS A 128 5.34 5.48 3.53
CA HIS A 128 5.96 5.24 4.85
C HIS A 128 5.52 6.28 5.90
N ASN A 129 4.39 6.95 5.64
CA ASN A 129 3.95 8.10 6.40
C ASN A 129 2.49 7.97 6.89
N SER A 130 1.98 6.73 6.95
CA SER A 130 0.70 6.39 7.56
C SER A 130 0.89 5.84 8.98
N CYS A 131 -0.22 5.68 9.70
CA CYS A 131 -0.21 5.13 11.06
C CYS A 131 0.36 3.70 11.10
N GLY A 132 1.18 3.41 12.11
CA GLY A 132 1.67 2.06 12.40
C GLY A 132 0.86 1.34 13.48
N GLY A 133 1.20 0.07 13.71
CA GLY A 133 0.50 -0.77 14.69
C GLY A 133 -0.88 -1.24 14.22
N THR A 134 -1.20 -1.10 12.94
CA THR A 134 -2.48 -1.57 12.38
C THR A 134 -2.46 -3.07 12.04
N ALA A 135 -1.28 -3.69 12.06
CA ALA A 135 -1.10 -5.13 11.92
C ALA A 135 -1.34 -5.88 13.24
N ARG A 136 -1.89 -7.09 13.14
CA ARG A 136 -1.92 -8.06 14.25
C ARG A 136 -0.80 -9.09 14.15
N GLU A 137 -0.04 -9.05 13.07
CA GLU A 137 1.23 -9.70 12.85
C GLU A 137 2.29 -8.99 13.72
N TYR A 138 2.93 -9.72 14.63
CA TYR A 138 3.78 -9.11 15.66
C TYR A 138 4.97 -8.33 15.09
N ALA A 139 5.62 -8.87 14.06
CA ALA A 139 6.76 -8.21 13.43
C ALA A 139 6.43 -6.81 12.89
N TYR A 140 5.19 -6.60 12.45
CA TYR A 140 4.74 -5.36 11.80
C TYR A 140 4.11 -4.36 12.76
N SER A 141 4.13 -4.63 14.06
CA SER A 141 3.63 -3.73 15.10
C SER A 141 4.68 -3.36 16.14
N LEU A 142 5.93 -3.82 15.99
CA LEU A 142 7.03 -3.54 16.92
C LEU A 142 7.33 -2.04 17.03
N ALA A 143 7.55 -1.38 15.89
CA ALA A 143 7.87 0.06 15.85
C ALA A 143 6.78 0.97 16.43
N ALA A 144 5.53 0.49 16.44
CA ALA A 144 4.38 1.20 17.01
C ALA A 144 4.07 0.80 18.47
N TYR A 145 4.99 0.08 19.12
CA TYR A 145 4.83 -0.44 20.49
C TYR A 145 3.57 -1.31 20.66
N GLY A 146 3.18 -2.03 19.60
CA GLY A 146 2.09 -3.00 19.61
C GLY A 146 0.87 -2.61 18.76
N PHE A 147 -0.22 -3.35 18.95
CA PHE A 147 -1.43 -3.22 18.12
C PHE A 147 -2.30 -2.03 18.55
N GLN A 148 -2.57 -1.15 17.60
CA GLN A 148 -3.32 0.09 17.78
C GLN A 148 -4.71 -0.06 17.15
N ASN A 149 -5.66 -0.54 17.96
CA ASN A 149 -6.99 -0.91 17.49
C ASN A 149 -7.76 0.27 16.87
N ASN A 150 -7.59 1.49 17.37
CA ASN A 150 -8.22 2.69 16.80
C ASN A 150 -7.84 2.89 15.32
N SER A 151 -6.54 2.90 15.00
CA SER A 151 -6.04 3.08 13.65
C SER A 151 -6.34 1.87 12.76
N HIS A 152 -6.29 0.65 13.30
CA HIS A 152 -6.73 -0.55 12.59
C HIS A 152 -8.21 -0.48 12.16
N GLN A 153 -9.11 -0.03 13.05
CA GLN A 153 -10.52 0.13 12.68
C GLN A 153 -10.70 1.22 11.63
N ALA A 154 -10.01 2.36 11.73
CA ALA A 154 -10.07 3.41 10.72
C ALA A 154 -9.67 2.91 9.33
N GLU A 155 -8.58 2.14 9.23
CA GLU A 155 -8.16 1.52 7.96
C GLU A 155 -9.22 0.54 7.42
N VAL A 156 -9.70 -0.40 8.25
CA VAL A 156 -10.70 -1.41 7.83
C VAL A 156 -12.01 -0.75 7.42
N ASP A 157 -12.54 0.16 8.23
CA ASP A 157 -13.81 0.82 8.00
C ASP A 157 -13.75 1.73 6.76
N GLY A 158 -12.64 2.46 6.57
CA GLY A 158 -12.41 3.27 5.37
C GLY A 158 -12.33 2.44 4.09
N ILE A 159 -11.61 1.32 4.09
CA ILE A 159 -11.57 0.40 2.93
C ILE A 159 -12.96 -0.14 2.59
N VAL A 160 -13.73 -0.56 3.61
CA VAL A 160 -15.10 -1.08 3.42
C VAL A 160 -16.03 0.02 2.93
N ALA A 161 -15.89 1.25 3.43
CA ALA A 161 -16.67 2.40 3.01
C ALA A 161 -16.39 2.78 1.54
N ALA A 162 -15.13 2.77 1.11
CA ALA A 162 -14.76 3.02 -0.28
C ALA A 162 -15.39 1.98 -1.22
N LEU A 163 -15.31 0.69 -0.87
CA LEU A 163 -15.93 -0.40 -1.62
C LEU A 163 -17.45 -0.27 -1.70
N ALA A 164 -18.08 0.11 -0.59
CA ALA A 164 -19.51 0.35 -0.55
C ALA A 164 -19.92 1.54 -1.42
N ALA A 165 -19.19 2.66 -1.35
CA ALA A 165 -19.43 3.81 -2.21
C ALA A 165 -19.26 3.45 -3.69
N ALA A 166 -18.25 2.66 -4.05
CA ALA A 166 -18.07 2.16 -5.41
C ALA A 166 -19.23 1.26 -5.86
N HIS A 167 -19.76 0.41 -4.95
CA HIS A 167 -20.88 -0.47 -5.23
C HIS A 167 -22.18 0.32 -5.47
N GLU A 168 -22.46 1.28 -4.61
CA GLU A 168 -23.61 2.19 -4.70
C GLU A 168 -23.54 3.07 -5.97
N ASN A 169 -22.33 3.25 -6.51
CA ASN A 169 -22.08 4.00 -7.73
C ASN A 169 -22.02 3.14 -9.01
N LEU A 170 -22.36 1.85 -8.96
CA LEU A 170 -22.39 0.99 -10.15
C LEU A 170 -23.41 1.49 -11.19
N ALA A 171 -22.93 1.75 -12.40
CA ALA A 171 -23.77 2.09 -13.55
C ALA A 171 -23.15 1.59 -14.86
N PRO A 172 -23.94 1.48 -15.95
CA PRO A 172 -23.42 1.12 -17.26
C PRO A 172 -22.25 2.02 -17.68
N GLY A 173 -21.16 1.41 -18.15
CA GLY A 173 -19.97 2.14 -18.51
C GLY A 173 -18.99 1.36 -19.39
N THR A 174 -17.90 2.04 -19.70
CA THR A 174 -16.86 1.56 -20.60
C THR A 174 -15.49 1.64 -19.94
N LEU A 175 -14.60 0.77 -20.39
CA LEU A 175 -13.21 0.69 -19.95
C LEU A 175 -12.26 0.94 -21.11
N SER A 176 -11.13 1.56 -20.85
CA SER A 176 -10.06 1.77 -21.82
C SER A 176 -8.71 1.65 -21.14
N LEU A 177 -7.70 1.18 -21.88
CA LEU A 177 -6.35 0.98 -21.37
C LEU A 177 -5.38 1.95 -22.05
N GLY A 178 -4.62 2.66 -21.23
CA GLY A 178 -3.57 3.58 -21.61
C GLY A 178 -2.19 3.06 -21.22
N ARG A 179 -1.16 3.44 -21.96
CA ARG A 179 0.24 3.07 -21.70
C ARG A 179 1.16 4.25 -21.93
N GLY A 180 2.25 4.29 -21.17
CA GLY A 180 3.33 5.26 -21.29
C GLY A 180 4.58 4.76 -20.60
N GLU A 181 5.59 5.63 -20.51
CA GLU A 181 6.82 5.38 -19.78
C GLU A 181 7.18 6.60 -18.93
N LEU A 182 7.83 6.36 -17.79
CA LEU A 182 8.31 7.38 -16.87
C LEU A 182 9.71 6.98 -16.36
N HIS A 183 10.72 7.79 -16.65
CA HIS A 183 12.13 7.45 -16.45
C HIS A 183 12.83 8.27 -15.37
N ASP A 184 12.17 9.30 -14.82
CA ASP A 184 12.77 10.26 -13.88
C ASP A 184 12.01 10.35 -12.54
N ALA A 185 11.23 9.33 -12.20
CA ALA A 185 10.48 9.26 -10.95
C ALA A 185 10.85 8.06 -10.05
N SER A 186 11.80 7.23 -10.48
CA SER A 186 12.37 6.17 -9.66
C SER A 186 13.82 5.89 -10.02
N ALA A 187 14.54 5.25 -9.11
CA ALA A 187 15.87 4.70 -9.31
C ALA A 187 15.98 3.33 -8.62
N ASN A 188 16.92 2.49 -9.06
CA ASN A 188 17.18 1.20 -8.42
C ASN A 188 18.07 1.37 -7.19
N ARG A 189 17.54 1.10 -6.00
CA ARG A 189 18.28 1.21 -4.72
C ARG A 189 19.20 0.02 -4.43
N SER A 190 19.06 -1.08 -5.18
CA SER A 190 19.83 -2.31 -5.01
C SER A 190 20.48 -2.74 -6.33
N ARG A 191 21.09 -1.79 -7.04
CA ARG A 191 21.68 -2.02 -8.37
C ARG A 191 22.67 -3.19 -8.41
N VAL A 192 23.45 -3.36 -7.35
CA VAL A 192 24.40 -4.47 -7.21
C VAL A 192 23.73 -5.84 -7.23
N ALA A 193 22.51 -5.96 -6.67
CA ALA A 193 21.71 -7.18 -6.71
C ALA A 193 21.09 -7.37 -8.11
N PHE A 194 20.55 -6.29 -8.70
CA PHE A 194 19.98 -6.32 -10.04
C PHE A 194 20.99 -6.82 -11.09
N ASP A 195 22.25 -6.38 -11.00
CA ASP A 195 23.30 -6.74 -11.96
C ASP A 195 23.68 -8.23 -11.94
N LEU A 196 23.34 -8.97 -10.87
CA LEU A 196 23.52 -10.43 -10.78
C LEU A 196 22.52 -11.22 -11.61
N ASN A 197 21.41 -10.61 -12.03
CA ASN A 197 20.42 -11.29 -12.85
C ASN A 197 20.98 -11.66 -14.25
N PRO A 198 20.41 -12.70 -14.89
CA PRO A 198 20.78 -13.09 -16.25
C PRO A 198 20.62 -11.95 -17.28
N PRO A 199 21.41 -11.94 -18.37
CA PRO A 199 21.34 -10.89 -19.40
C PRO A 199 19.93 -10.65 -19.97
N GLU A 200 19.13 -11.69 -20.16
CA GLU A 200 17.76 -11.63 -20.71
C GLU A 200 16.74 -10.97 -19.79
N ASP A 201 17.00 -10.97 -18.49
CA ASP A 201 16.18 -10.25 -17.51
C ASP A 201 16.59 -8.78 -17.47
N LYS A 202 17.90 -8.52 -17.42
CA LYS A 202 18.43 -7.15 -17.43
C LYS A 202 18.11 -6.39 -18.71
N ALA A 203 18.03 -7.10 -19.85
CA ALA A 203 17.66 -6.50 -21.14
C ALA A 203 16.24 -5.90 -21.14
N ALA A 204 15.34 -6.36 -20.27
CA ALA A 204 14.01 -5.76 -20.13
C ALA A 204 14.03 -4.42 -19.38
N PHE A 205 15.07 -4.17 -18.58
CA PHE A 205 15.24 -2.98 -17.75
C PHE A 205 16.65 -2.41 -17.91
N PRO A 206 16.99 -1.81 -19.07
CA PRO A 206 18.36 -1.38 -19.37
C PRO A 206 18.93 -0.36 -18.37
N ASN A 207 18.05 0.41 -17.72
CA ASN A 207 18.40 1.38 -16.68
C ASN A 207 18.20 0.85 -15.25
N ALA A 208 17.95 -0.45 -15.09
CA ALA A 208 17.58 -1.12 -13.83
C ALA A 208 16.27 -0.61 -13.19
N ILE A 209 15.47 0.18 -13.90
CA ILE A 209 14.14 0.63 -13.47
C ILE A 209 13.05 -0.04 -14.30
N ASP A 210 11.84 -0.17 -13.75
CA ASP A 210 10.63 -0.45 -14.52
C ASP A 210 9.92 0.86 -14.87
N PRO A 211 10.09 1.39 -16.10
CA PRO A 211 9.54 2.69 -16.46
C PRO A 211 8.06 2.61 -16.84
N GLN A 212 7.46 1.42 -16.90
CA GLN A 212 6.14 1.25 -17.52
C GLN A 212 5.04 1.93 -16.71
N VAL A 213 4.26 2.77 -17.38
CA VAL A 213 3.03 3.37 -16.84
C VAL A 213 1.84 2.74 -17.55
N THR A 214 0.92 2.16 -16.79
CA THR A 214 -0.35 1.63 -17.32
C THR A 214 -1.52 2.32 -16.65
N VAL A 215 -2.55 2.68 -17.42
CA VAL A 215 -3.74 3.35 -16.90
C VAL A 215 -5.01 2.64 -17.32
N LEU A 216 -5.85 2.25 -16.35
CA LEU A 216 -7.23 1.86 -16.60
C LEU A 216 -8.14 3.07 -16.44
N ARG A 217 -8.86 3.42 -17.51
CA ARG A 217 -9.82 4.53 -17.54
C ARG A 217 -11.24 3.99 -17.46
N LEU A 218 -12.05 4.54 -16.54
CA LEU A 218 -13.44 4.15 -16.32
C LEU A 218 -14.38 5.30 -16.67
N ARG A 219 -15.42 5.02 -17.47
CA ARG A 219 -16.42 6.01 -17.88
C ARG A 219 -17.84 5.54 -17.66
N GLN A 220 -18.71 6.43 -17.20
CA GLN A 220 -20.15 6.25 -17.12
C GLN A 220 -20.85 7.35 -17.93
N GLY A 221 -21.80 7.00 -18.80
CA GLY A 221 -22.59 7.99 -19.55
C GLY A 221 -21.75 9.03 -20.31
N GLY A 222 -20.56 8.64 -20.78
CA GLY A 222 -19.62 9.54 -21.46
C GLY A 222 -18.77 10.44 -20.54
N LYS A 223 -18.93 10.36 -19.21
CA LYS A 223 -18.08 11.07 -18.25
C LYS A 223 -17.03 10.14 -17.65
N ASP A 224 -15.83 10.65 -17.45
CA ASP A 224 -14.79 9.96 -16.69
C ASP A 224 -15.17 9.95 -15.22
N ILE A 225 -15.16 8.77 -14.62
CA ILE A 225 -15.47 8.59 -13.19
C ILE A 225 -14.27 8.11 -12.39
N GLY A 226 -13.23 7.62 -13.05
CA GLY A 226 -11.99 7.30 -12.38
C GLY A 226 -10.88 6.77 -13.27
N ALA A 227 -9.70 6.74 -12.67
CA ALA A 227 -8.47 6.25 -13.28
C ALA A 227 -7.66 5.44 -12.25
N ILE A 228 -7.10 4.32 -12.67
CA ILE A 228 -6.07 3.61 -11.90
C ILE A 228 -4.78 3.66 -12.70
N THR A 229 -3.73 4.22 -12.12
CA THR A 229 -2.39 4.33 -12.70
C THR A 229 -1.44 3.39 -11.98
N TRP A 230 -0.78 2.50 -12.70
CA TRP A 230 0.25 1.60 -12.17
C TRP A 230 1.64 2.10 -12.55
N PHE A 231 2.52 2.24 -11.57
CA PHE A 231 3.93 2.61 -11.76
C PHE A 231 4.80 2.19 -10.56
N ALA A 232 6.01 1.68 -10.80
CA ALA A 232 6.89 1.12 -9.77
C ALA A 232 7.74 2.20 -9.09
N THR A 233 7.37 2.62 -7.88
CA THR A 233 8.15 3.57 -7.05
C THR A 233 7.69 3.51 -5.61
N HIS A 234 8.58 3.33 -4.63
CA HIS A 234 8.25 3.43 -3.22
C HIS A 234 7.60 4.77 -2.82
N GLY A 235 6.75 4.76 -1.79
CA GLY A 235 6.22 5.96 -1.15
C GLY A 235 7.11 6.45 -0.01
N THR A 236 8.39 6.71 -0.31
CA THR A 236 9.44 7.10 0.65
C THR A 236 10.06 8.47 0.32
N SER A 237 9.30 9.38 -0.30
CA SER A 237 9.81 10.72 -0.58
C SER A 237 9.91 11.58 0.69
N LEU A 238 8.94 11.45 1.59
CA LEU A 238 9.02 11.94 2.97
C LEU A 238 9.69 10.87 3.82
N THR A 239 10.81 11.23 4.46
CA THR A 239 11.73 10.26 5.09
C THR A 239 11.35 9.92 6.53
N ASP A 240 12.16 9.08 7.16
CA ASP A 240 12.18 8.79 8.60
C ASP A 240 12.28 10.01 9.53
N ALA A 241 12.62 11.19 9.01
CA ALA A 241 12.60 12.46 9.75
C ALA A 241 11.21 13.14 9.77
N ASN A 242 10.30 12.76 8.87
CA ASN A 242 8.94 13.26 8.87
C ASN A 242 8.13 12.62 10.00
N THR A 243 7.32 13.44 10.67
CA THR A 243 6.39 12.99 11.73
C THR A 243 4.95 13.42 11.48
N LEU A 244 4.64 13.95 10.29
CA LEU A 244 3.27 14.30 9.91
C LEU A 244 2.66 13.17 9.05
N ILE A 245 1.44 12.74 9.37
CA ILE A 245 0.74 11.74 8.55
C ILE A 245 0.52 12.29 7.14
N SER A 246 0.82 11.47 6.12
CA SER A 246 0.74 11.84 4.71
C SER A 246 0.64 10.63 3.79
N ALA A 247 -0.01 10.78 2.64
CA ALA A 247 -0.09 9.76 1.60
C ALA A 247 1.13 9.73 0.64
N ASP A 248 2.18 10.51 0.92
CA ASP A 248 3.44 10.59 0.16
C ASP A 248 3.25 10.88 -1.35
N ASN A 249 4.20 10.48 -2.22
CA ASN A 249 4.25 10.90 -3.61
C ASN A 249 3.08 10.37 -4.47
N LYS A 250 2.62 9.13 -4.22
CA LYS A 250 1.46 8.53 -4.90
C LYS A 250 0.14 9.13 -4.43
N GLY A 251 0.05 9.43 -3.13
CA GLY A 251 -1.05 10.19 -2.57
C GLY A 251 -1.12 11.60 -3.17
N TYR A 252 0.02 12.28 -3.28
CA TYR A 252 0.10 13.60 -3.91
C TYR A 252 -0.33 13.53 -5.39
N ALA A 253 0.12 12.53 -6.15
CA ALA A 253 -0.31 12.35 -7.54
C ALA A 253 -1.84 12.15 -7.65
N SER A 254 -2.43 11.42 -6.70
CA SER A 254 -3.88 11.23 -6.60
C SER A 254 -4.58 12.56 -6.28
N TYR A 255 -4.12 13.28 -5.26
CA TYR A 255 -4.60 14.61 -4.88
C TYR A 255 -4.52 15.60 -6.05
N ARG A 256 -3.38 15.70 -6.72
CA ARG A 256 -3.18 16.55 -7.91
C ARG A 256 -4.25 16.32 -8.98
N TRP A 257 -4.62 15.07 -9.23
CA TRP A 257 -5.62 14.75 -10.25
C TRP A 257 -7.04 15.01 -9.74
N GLU A 258 -7.36 14.52 -8.55
CA GLU A 258 -8.69 14.62 -7.96
C GLU A 258 -9.03 16.07 -7.61
N HIS A 259 -8.18 16.71 -6.82
CA HIS A 259 -8.39 18.03 -6.26
C HIS A 259 -8.09 19.14 -7.28
N ASP A 260 -6.85 19.24 -7.79
CA ASP A 260 -6.44 20.41 -8.59
C ASP A 260 -7.04 20.39 -10.01
N GLU A 261 -7.06 19.24 -10.69
CA GLU A 261 -7.62 19.15 -12.04
C GLU A 261 -9.14 18.95 -12.04
N MET A 262 -9.65 18.05 -11.20
CA MET A 262 -11.06 17.63 -11.24
C MET A 262 -11.96 18.31 -10.20
N GLY A 263 -11.40 19.10 -9.28
CA GLY A 263 -12.17 19.84 -8.27
C GLY A 263 -12.87 18.96 -7.23
N VAL A 264 -12.39 17.74 -7.02
CA VAL A 264 -12.95 16.79 -6.05
C VAL A 264 -12.53 17.18 -4.65
N ARG A 265 -13.53 17.29 -3.76
CA ARG A 265 -13.35 17.48 -2.31
C ARG A 265 -13.89 16.22 -1.61
N PRO A 266 -13.04 15.22 -1.33
CA PRO A 266 -13.49 14.00 -0.65
C PRO A 266 -14.26 14.31 0.64
N GLY A 267 -15.30 13.53 0.95
CA GLY A 267 -16.20 13.80 2.10
C GLY A 267 -17.37 14.75 1.79
N THR A 268 -17.32 15.54 0.71
CA THR A 268 -18.41 16.48 0.34
C THR A 268 -19.44 15.89 -0.65
N GLY A 269 -19.92 14.68 -0.37
CA GLY A 269 -20.89 13.95 -1.20
C GLY A 269 -20.24 12.99 -2.20
N LYS A 270 -20.96 12.65 -3.28
CA LYS A 270 -20.49 11.69 -4.29
C LYS A 270 -19.36 12.30 -5.13
N PRO A 271 -18.15 11.70 -5.18
CA PRO A 271 -17.05 12.24 -5.96
C PRO A 271 -17.37 12.20 -7.46
N GLY A 272 -17.01 13.25 -8.19
CA GLY A 272 -17.13 13.30 -9.64
C GLY A 272 -16.09 12.44 -10.37
N PHE A 273 -14.94 12.19 -9.74
CA PHE A 273 -13.82 11.44 -10.26
C PHE A 273 -12.99 10.85 -9.10
N VAL A 274 -12.40 9.67 -9.28
CA VAL A 274 -11.49 9.03 -8.30
C VAL A 274 -10.23 8.57 -9.04
N ALA A 275 -9.06 8.97 -8.57
CA ALA A 275 -7.77 8.71 -9.22
C ALA A 275 -6.83 7.99 -8.27
N ALA A 276 -6.45 6.75 -8.59
CA ALA A 276 -5.50 5.97 -7.79
C ALA A 276 -4.15 5.84 -8.51
N PHE A 277 -3.07 5.93 -7.74
CA PHE A 277 -1.72 5.57 -8.16
C PHE A 277 -1.27 4.33 -7.39
N ALA A 278 -1.37 3.17 -8.04
CA ALA A 278 -1.04 1.87 -7.47
C ALA A 278 0.44 1.51 -7.70
N GLN A 279 0.93 0.64 -6.84
CA GLN A 279 2.22 -0.02 -7.01
C GLN A 279 2.17 -1.15 -8.03
N THR A 280 3.35 -1.57 -8.49
CA THR A 280 3.55 -2.85 -9.19
C THR A 280 4.62 -3.71 -8.49
N ASN A 281 5.83 -3.71 -9.01
CA ASN A 281 7.04 -4.45 -8.65
C ASN A 281 8.10 -3.46 -8.17
N ALA A 282 7.79 -2.75 -7.09
CA ALA A 282 8.58 -1.62 -6.61
C ALA A 282 9.60 -1.98 -5.52
N GLY A 283 9.86 -3.28 -5.27
CA GLY A 283 10.69 -3.73 -4.14
C GLY A 283 12.12 -3.18 -4.14
N ASP A 284 12.66 -2.81 -5.30
CA ASP A 284 13.98 -2.20 -5.43
C ASP A 284 13.92 -0.80 -6.08
N MET A 285 12.75 -0.17 -6.13
CA MET A 285 12.52 1.14 -6.76
C MET A 285 12.31 2.24 -5.72
N THR A 286 13.28 3.16 -5.58
CA THR A 286 13.20 4.33 -4.69
C THR A 286 12.78 5.60 -5.44
N PRO A 287 11.98 6.51 -4.86
CA PRO A 287 11.76 7.86 -5.38
C PRO A 287 12.96 8.80 -5.15
N ASN A 288 13.90 8.41 -4.26
CA ASN A 288 15.06 9.20 -3.86
C ASN A 288 16.18 9.05 -4.90
N ILE A 289 15.96 9.64 -6.07
CA ILE A 289 16.81 9.48 -7.26
C ILE A 289 18.24 10.04 -7.11
N GLY A 290 18.55 10.71 -5.99
CA GLY A 290 19.92 11.12 -5.65
C GLY A 290 20.82 9.93 -5.30
N LEU A 291 20.26 8.82 -4.80
CA LEU A 291 20.98 7.59 -4.43
C LEU A 291 22.18 7.83 -3.50
N THR A 292 22.14 8.87 -2.67
CA THR A 292 23.19 9.12 -1.68
C THR A 292 22.89 8.25 -0.44
N PRO A 293 23.76 7.30 -0.06
CA PRO A 293 23.52 6.44 1.08
C PRO A 293 23.39 7.21 2.38
N TRP A 294 22.43 6.82 3.21
CA TRP A 294 21.99 7.52 4.41
C TRP A 294 21.57 8.94 4.16
N HIS A 295 21.35 9.27 2.87
CA HIS A 295 21.01 10.58 2.44
C HIS A 295 19.86 10.69 1.40
N PRO A 296 18.64 10.17 1.72
CA PRO A 296 17.48 10.16 0.83
C PRO A 296 17.14 11.55 0.26
N SER A 297 17.46 11.73 -1.01
CA SER A 297 17.37 13.01 -1.72
C SER A 297 17.02 12.79 -3.19
N GLY A 298 16.79 13.88 -3.92
CA GLY A 298 16.44 13.86 -5.32
C GLY A 298 14.94 13.99 -5.55
N PRO A 299 14.51 14.85 -6.49
CA PRO A 299 15.32 15.71 -7.37
C PRO A 299 15.98 16.94 -6.70
N THR A 300 15.72 17.20 -5.42
CA THR A 300 16.30 18.30 -4.62
C THR A 300 16.75 17.80 -3.24
N GLU A 301 17.28 18.68 -2.39
CA GLU A 301 17.60 18.37 -0.98
C GLU A 301 16.38 18.47 -0.04
N ASP A 302 15.26 19.00 -0.51
CA ASP A 302 14.04 19.16 0.29
C ASP A 302 13.08 17.98 0.03
N ASN A 303 12.91 17.11 1.03
CA ASN A 303 12.04 15.94 0.93
C ASN A 303 10.56 16.29 0.69
N ARG A 304 10.08 17.41 1.25
CA ARG A 304 8.70 17.87 1.03
C ARG A 304 8.51 18.29 -0.43
N LEU A 305 9.48 19.02 -0.98
CA LEU A 305 9.49 19.39 -2.39
C LEU A 305 9.63 18.15 -3.29
N ASN A 306 10.54 17.23 -2.96
CA ASN A 306 10.74 15.98 -3.70
C ASN A 306 9.45 15.15 -3.79
N CYS A 307 8.72 15.04 -2.68
CA CYS A 307 7.43 14.34 -2.63
C CYS A 307 6.44 14.90 -3.66
N SER A 308 6.30 16.24 -3.73
CA SER A 308 5.45 16.88 -4.74
C SER A 308 5.98 16.70 -6.17
N LEU A 309 7.29 16.81 -6.39
CA LEU A 309 7.88 16.70 -7.73
C LEU A 309 7.78 15.28 -8.30
N ILE A 310 8.03 14.26 -7.47
CA ILE A 310 7.88 12.85 -7.85
C ILE A 310 6.42 12.50 -8.08
N GLY A 311 5.51 12.98 -7.23
CA GLY A 311 4.07 12.81 -7.44
C GLY A 311 3.57 13.53 -8.69
N GLU A 312 4.08 14.73 -8.99
CA GLU A 312 3.76 15.49 -10.20
C GLU A 312 4.18 14.76 -11.47
N ARG A 313 5.38 14.16 -11.47
CA ARG A 313 5.88 13.33 -12.57
C ARG A 313 4.97 12.12 -12.82
N GLN A 314 4.58 11.42 -11.75
CA GLN A 314 3.64 10.31 -11.82
C GLN A 314 2.29 10.75 -12.37
N TYR A 315 1.73 11.85 -11.86
CA TYR A 315 0.48 12.43 -12.35
C TYR A 315 0.54 12.74 -13.85
N ARG A 316 1.57 13.45 -14.31
CA ARG A 316 1.70 13.81 -15.74
C ARG A 316 1.79 12.58 -16.63
N ALA A 317 2.59 11.58 -16.25
CA ALA A 317 2.71 10.35 -17.03
C ALA A 317 1.40 9.56 -17.05
N GLY A 318 0.72 9.44 -15.90
CA GLY A 318 -0.61 8.83 -15.81
C GLY A 318 -1.65 9.58 -16.64
N ARG A 319 -1.66 10.91 -16.58
CA ARG A 319 -2.58 11.76 -17.36
C ARG A 319 -2.35 11.60 -18.86
N ALA A 320 -1.10 11.58 -19.31
CA ALA A 320 -0.76 11.35 -20.70
C ALA A 320 -1.18 9.95 -21.18
N ALA A 321 -0.93 8.91 -20.39
CA ALA A 321 -1.37 7.55 -20.68
C ALA A 321 -2.91 7.45 -20.72
N PHE A 322 -3.62 8.16 -19.83
CA PHE A 322 -5.09 8.23 -19.82
C PHE A 322 -5.67 8.88 -21.09
N ASP A 323 -5.04 9.94 -21.60
CA ASP A 323 -5.44 10.58 -22.86
C ASP A 323 -5.14 9.68 -24.07
N ALA A 324 -4.04 8.93 -23.99
CA ALA A 324 -3.69 7.93 -24.99
C ALA A 324 -4.51 6.63 -24.87
N ALA A 325 -5.38 6.50 -23.86
CA ALA A 325 -6.13 5.27 -23.63
C ALA A 325 -7.01 4.88 -24.83
N ARG A 326 -7.10 3.57 -25.09
CA ARG A 326 -7.91 3.01 -26.16
C ARG A 326 -8.87 1.95 -25.60
N PRO A 327 -10.05 1.76 -26.22
CA PRO A 327 -10.93 0.66 -25.85
C PRO A 327 -10.17 -0.67 -25.89
N MET A 328 -10.43 -1.52 -24.90
CA MET A 328 -9.84 -2.86 -24.87
C MET A 328 -10.37 -3.71 -26.01
N ARG A 329 -9.53 -4.61 -26.52
CA ARG A 329 -9.85 -5.55 -27.61
C ARG A 329 -10.66 -6.73 -27.10
N SER A 330 -10.38 -7.18 -25.88
CA SER A 330 -11.08 -8.27 -25.21
C SER A 330 -12.08 -7.72 -24.19
N GLY A 331 -13.23 -8.38 -24.09
CA GLY A 331 -14.23 -8.15 -23.04
C GLY A 331 -14.09 -9.12 -21.86
N GLY A 332 -15.07 -9.08 -20.95
CA GLY A 332 -15.19 -10.02 -19.83
C GLY A 332 -14.43 -9.63 -18.57
N VAL A 333 -14.79 -10.31 -17.48
CA VAL A 333 -14.15 -10.24 -16.16
C VAL A 333 -13.91 -11.66 -15.68
N ASP A 334 -12.76 -11.92 -15.08
CA ASP A 334 -12.47 -13.19 -14.42
C ASP A 334 -11.57 -12.98 -13.21
N ALA A 335 -11.66 -13.88 -12.24
CA ALA A 335 -10.80 -13.86 -11.07
C ALA A 335 -10.55 -15.26 -10.53
N ALA A 336 -9.34 -15.50 -10.04
CA ALA A 336 -8.96 -16.70 -9.34
C ALA A 336 -8.04 -16.37 -8.17
N LEU A 337 -8.14 -17.14 -7.09
CA LEU A 337 -7.38 -16.98 -5.86
C LEU A 337 -6.87 -18.34 -5.42
N ARG A 338 -5.68 -18.37 -4.83
CA ARG A 338 -5.17 -19.52 -4.09
C ARG A 338 -4.34 -19.05 -2.90
N TYR A 339 -4.63 -19.57 -1.72
CA TYR A 339 -3.73 -19.48 -0.58
C TYR A 339 -2.60 -20.49 -0.72
N LEU A 340 -1.38 -20.05 -0.38
CA LEU A 340 -0.16 -20.83 -0.44
C LEU A 340 0.44 -20.91 0.95
N ASN A 341 0.85 -22.10 1.40
CA ASN A 341 1.70 -22.22 2.59
C ASN A 341 3.15 -22.00 2.20
N MET A 342 3.61 -20.74 2.18
CA MET A 342 4.95 -20.36 1.77
C MET A 342 6.06 -20.90 2.67
N ALA A 343 5.74 -21.37 3.87
CA ALA A 343 6.70 -22.03 4.74
C ALA A 343 7.14 -23.42 4.25
N ASP A 344 6.38 -24.03 3.33
CA ASP A 344 6.64 -25.42 2.89
C ASP A 344 6.12 -25.74 1.48
N ILE A 345 6.65 -25.08 0.44
CA ILE A 345 6.32 -25.34 -0.96
C ILE A 345 7.43 -26.14 -1.62
N ALA A 346 7.10 -27.33 -2.13
CA ALA A 346 7.98 -28.07 -3.02
C ALA A 346 7.98 -27.43 -4.42
N ILE A 347 9.18 -27.24 -4.97
CA ILE A 347 9.40 -26.53 -6.22
C ILE A 347 10.02 -27.51 -7.21
N ASP A 348 9.39 -27.65 -8.37
CA ASP A 348 9.91 -28.44 -9.47
C ASP A 348 11.16 -27.76 -10.06
N GLY A 349 12.14 -28.58 -10.47
CA GLY A 349 13.41 -28.08 -11.00
C GLY A 349 13.26 -27.22 -12.27
N SER A 350 12.15 -27.32 -12.99
CA SER A 350 11.88 -26.44 -14.14
C SER A 350 11.70 -24.95 -13.77
N TYR A 351 11.46 -24.65 -12.49
CA TYR A 351 11.34 -23.27 -11.99
C TYR A 351 12.58 -22.78 -11.25
N THR A 352 13.63 -23.60 -11.14
CA THR A 352 14.89 -23.20 -10.49
C THR A 352 16.00 -22.96 -11.52
N PRO A 353 16.93 -22.02 -11.28
CA PRO A 353 18.01 -21.72 -12.22
C PRO A 353 18.96 -22.90 -12.46
N ASP A 354 19.08 -23.84 -11.52
CA ASP A 354 19.98 -24.99 -11.61
C ASP A 354 19.28 -26.28 -12.08
N GLY A 355 17.98 -26.22 -12.39
CA GLY A 355 17.20 -27.37 -12.86
C GLY A 355 16.87 -28.39 -11.77
N LYS A 356 17.21 -28.13 -10.50
CA LYS A 356 17.02 -29.09 -9.40
C LYS A 356 15.78 -28.75 -8.58
N PRO A 357 15.05 -29.78 -8.08
CA PRO A 357 13.97 -29.54 -7.13
C PRO A 357 14.45 -28.78 -5.90
N ALA A 358 13.62 -27.87 -5.44
CA ALA A 358 13.89 -27.03 -4.27
C ALA A 358 12.67 -27.00 -3.34
N ARG A 359 12.81 -26.31 -2.21
CA ARG A 359 11.72 -26.11 -1.26
C ARG A 359 11.88 -24.77 -0.55
N THR A 360 10.78 -24.08 -0.26
CA THR A 360 10.80 -22.93 0.65
C THR A 360 10.98 -23.39 2.11
N ALA A 361 11.20 -22.44 3.02
CA ALA A 361 11.33 -22.71 4.44
C ALA A 361 10.48 -21.71 5.26
N PRO A 362 10.23 -21.99 6.56
CA PRO A 362 9.63 -21.00 7.46
C PRO A 362 10.34 -19.64 7.41
N ALA A 363 9.58 -18.58 7.64
CA ALA A 363 10.04 -17.20 7.51
C ALA A 363 11.23 -16.89 8.44
N MET A 364 12.30 -16.31 7.89
CA MET A 364 13.51 -15.92 8.60
C MET A 364 13.98 -14.55 8.10
N MET A 365 14.16 -13.60 9.01
CA MET A 365 14.68 -12.26 8.72
C MET A 365 16.22 -12.28 8.75
N GLY A 366 16.85 -11.66 7.74
CA GLY A 366 18.32 -11.57 7.64
C GLY A 366 18.91 -10.32 8.28
N ALA A 367 20.23 -10.32 8.54
CA ALA A 367 20.94 -9.16 9.08
C ALA A 367 20.92 -7.94 8.15
N ALA A 368 20.90 -8.16 6.83
CA ALA A 368 20.76 -7.09 5.85
C ALA A 368 19.40 -6.38 5.93
N ALA A 369 18.35 -7.09 6.38
CA ALA A 369 17.06 -6.48 6.66
C ALA A 369 17.15 -5.48 7.82
N ALA A 370 17.77 -5.90 8.93
CA ALA A 370 18.00 -5.03 10.09
C ALA A 370 18.92 -3.83 9.79
N ALA A 371 19.69 -3.89 8.70
CA ALA A 371 20.51 -2.77 8.25
C ALA A 371 19.70 -1.67 7.55
N THR A 372 18.50 -1.96 7.02
CA THR A 372 17.62 -1.06 6.23
C THR A 372 18.14 -0.65 4.85
N SER A 373 17.27 -0.05 4.03
CA SER A 373 17.63 0.62 2.78
C SER A 373 18.33 1.95 3.09
N SER A 374 19.58 2.11 2.63
CA SER A 374 20.35 3.34 2.88
C SER A 374 19.87 4.51 2.01
N GLU A 375 19.20 4.23 0.91
CA GLU A 375 18.72 5.19 -0.08
C GLU A 375 17.40 5.85 0.35
N ASP A 376 16.70 5.27 1.33
CA ASP A 376 15.39 5.73 1.80
C ASP A 376 15.39 6.26 3.24
N ASN A 377 16.47 6.04 4.01
CA ASN A 377 16.54 6.36 5.44
C ASN A 377 17.72 7.30 5.75
N TRP A 378 17.56 8.26 6.67
CA TRP A 378 18.71 8.98 7.24
C TRP A 378 19.39 8.16 8.35
N LYS A 379 18.65 7.28 9.03
CA LYS A 379 19.15 6.49 10.16
C LYS A 379 19.31 5.03 9.81
N THR A 380 20.30 4.38 10.43
CA THR A 380 20.35 2.93 10.50
C THR A 380 19.61 2.43 11.73
N GLN A 381 18.76 1.42 11.54
CA GLN A 381 18.12 0.68 12.62
C GLN A 381 19.13 -0.07 13.51
N LEU A 382 20.35 -0.33 13.05
CA LEU A 382 21.37 -0.95 13.91
C LEU A 382 21.76 -0.07 15.10
N SER A 383 21.46 1.23 15.07
CA SER A 383 21.74 2.16 16.17
C SER A 383 20.89 1.91 17.43
N PHE A 384 19.73 1.23 17.31
CA PHE A 384 18.92 0.82 18.46
C PHE A 384 19.43 -0.46 19.16
N LEU A 385 20.29 -1.25 18.49
CA LEU A 385 20.89 -2.46 19.06
C LEU A 385 22.09 -2.08 19.94
N GLN A 386 21.81 -1.74 21.20
CA GLN A 386 22.83 -1.59 22.24
C GLN A 386 22.79 -2.81 23.17
N GLU A 387 23.94 -3.20 23.71
CA GLU A 387 23.99 -4.24 24.74
C GLU A 387 23.06 -3.86 25.91
N GLY A 388 22.02 -4.66 26.15
CA GLY A 388 21.02 -4.42 27.19
C GLY A 388 19.75 -3.68 26.76
N ASN A 389 19.61 -3.23 25.51
CA ASN A 389 18.35 -2.71 24.98
C ASN A 389 17.36 -3.85 24.70
N ALA A 390 16.16 -3.76 25.28
CA ALA A 390 15.06 -4.68 25.01
C ALA A 390 13.86 -3.91 24.47
N ASP A 391 13.41 -4.24 23.25
CA ASP A 391 12.12 -3.79 22.76
C ASP A 391 11.01 -4.32 23.69
N PRO A 392 10.15 -3.45 24.27
CA PRO A 392 9.16 -3.87 25.25
C PRO A 392 8.14 -4.88 24.70
N VAL A 393 7.78 -4.80 23.41
CA VAL A 393 6.85 -5.72 22.75
C VAL A 393 7.52 -7.08 22.59
N VAL A 394 8.77 -7.09 22.12
CA VAL A 394 9.58 -8.31 22.04
C VAL A 394 9.70 -8.99 23.39
N ALA A 395 10.02 -8.24 24.46
CA ALA A 395 10.10 -8.77 25.82
C ALA A 395 8.75 -9.33 26.30
N ALA A 396 7.64 -8.63 26.04
CA ALA A 396 6.29 -9.08 26.39
C ALA A 396 5.87 -10.36 25.64
N LEU A 397 6.44 -10.60 24.45
CA LEU A 397 6.19 -11.80 23.63
C LEU A 397 7.20 -12.94 23.88
N GLY A 398 8.14 -12.77 24.82
CA GLY A 398 9.10 -13.81 25.22
C GLY A 398 10.46 -13.76 24.54
N GLY A 399 10.82 -12.64 23.89
CA GLY A 399 12.14 -12.41 23.29
C GLY A 399 12.29 -12.88 21.84
N LEU A 400 13.43 -12.52 21.22
CA LEU A 400 13.86 -13.04 19.91
C LEU A 400 14.83 -14.23 20.04
N ASP A 401 15.08 -14.72 21.26
CA ASP A 401 16.13 -15.70 21.61
C ASP A 401 15.84 -17.15 21.17
N GLY A 402 14.95 -17.34 20.19
CA GLY A 402 14.72 -18.64 19.57
C GLY A 402 16.02 -19.17 18.93
N PRO A 403 16.40 -20.44 19.16
CA PRO A 403 17.68 -20.94 18.66
C PRO A 403 17.72 -20.94 17.12
N ILE A 404 18.75 -20.32 16.53
CA ILE A 404 19.05 -20.46 15.10
C ILE A 404 19.80 -21.77 14.88
N GLU A 405 19.04 -22.82 14.57
CA GLU A 405 19.54 -24.18 14.35
C GLU A 405 20.25 -24.33 13.00
N GLN A 406 21.06 -25.39 12.88
CA GLN A 406 21.84 -25.66 11.66
C GLN A 406 20.95 -25.80 10.41
N TRP A 407 19.82 -26.50 10.52
CA TRP A 407 18.91 -26.67 9.39
C TRP A 407 18.37 -25.34 8.87
N MET A 408 18.16 -24.34 9.75
CA MET A 408 17.71 -23.01 9.35
C MET A 408 18.77 -22.31 8.51
N ARG A 409 20.03 -22.41 8.94
CA ARG A 409 21.18 -21.86 8.21
C ARG A 409 21.33 -22.51 6.84
N ASP A 410 21.15 -23.83 6.78
CA ASP A 410 21.30 -24.60 5.55
C ASP A 410 20.24 -24.21 4.51
N VAL A 411 18.97 -24.09 4.92
CA VAL A 411 17.85 -23.78 4.00
C VAL A 411 17.76 -22.30 3.62
N GLN A 412 18.33 -21.40 4.43
CA GLN A 412 18.35 -19.95 4.17
C GLN A 412 19.70 -19.47 3.60
N ALA A 413 20.70 -20.34 3.41
CA ALA A 413 21.99 -19.90 2.91
C ALA A 413 21.87 -19.08 1.60
N PRO A 414 22.59 -17.96 1.45
CA PRO A 414 23.67 -17.46 2.33
C PRO A 414 23.22 -16.48 3.43
N LYS A 415 21.91 -16.32 3.69
CA LYS A 415 21.38 -15.34 4.65
C LYS A 415 21.94 -15.56 6.06
N LEU A 416 22.48 -14.48 6.63
CA LEU A 416 22.77 -14.41 8.06
C LEU A 416 21.48 -14.12 8.81
N ILE A 417 20.88 -15.14 9.42
CA ILE A 417 19.58 -15.02 10.10
C ILE A 417 19.73 -14.22 11.40
N VAL A 418 18.85 -13.24 11.61
CA VAL A 418 18.70 -12.47 12.85
C VAL A 418 17.49 -12.94 13.65
N ALA A 419 16.34 -13.15 13.00
CA ALA A 419 15.12 -13.53 13.70
C ALA A 419 14.36 -14.64 12.96
N PRO A 420 14.02 -15.75 13.64
CA PRO A 420 13.29 -16.86 13.03
C PRO A 420 11.77 -16.65 13.08
N LEU A 421 11.29 -15.55 12.47
CA LEU A 421 9.93 -15.02 12.59
C LEU A 421 8.82 -16.06 12.38
N GLY A 422 9.05 -17.05 11.52
CA GLY A 422 8.08 -18.10 11.18
C GLY A 422 7.91 -19.18 12.24
N VAL A 423 8.77 -19.25 13.26
CA VAL A 423 8.73 -20.29 14.31
C VAL A 423 8.77 -19.71 15.73
N LEU A 424 8.83 -18.38 15.88
CA LEU A 424 8.79 -17.73 17.18
C LEU A 424 7.45 -17.98 17.91
N PRO A 425 7.46 -18.15 19.25
CA PRO A 425 6.25 -18.19 20.06
C PRO A 425 5.64 -16.78 20.23
N PRO A 426 4.37 -16.69 20.68
CA PRO A 426 3.40 -17.77 20.89
C PRO A 426 2.82 -18.33 19.58
N ARG A 427 3.11 -17.68 18.45
CA ARG A 427 2.71 -18.04 17.08
C ARG A 427 3.63 -17.29 16.11
N PRO A 428 3.72 -17.68 14.82
CA PRO A 428 4.55 -16.97 13.85
C PRO A 428 4.29 -15.46 13.86
N TRP A 429 5.36 -14.68 13.81
CA TRP A 429 5.30 -13.22 13.89
C TRP A 429 4.91 -12.56 12.56
N VAL A 430 4.93 -13.34 11.48
CA VAL A 430 4.52 -12.97 10.12
C VAL A 430 3.60 -14.04 9.52
N PRO A 431 2.81 -13.73 8.47
CA PRO A 431 1.99 -14.71 7.78
C PRO A 431 2.83 -15.76 7.06
N LEU A 432 2.51 -17.04 7.26
CA LEU A 432 3.12 -18.16 6.54
C LEU A 432 2.23 -18.67 5.39
N THR A 433 0.91 -18.57 5.57
CA THR A 433 -0.07 -18.91 4.54
C THR A 433 -0.60 -17.62 3.94
N VAL A 434 -0.34 -17.37 2.65
CA VAL A 434 -0.61 -16.07 2.01
C VAL A 434 -1.33 -16.23 0.66
N PRO A 435 -2.16 -15.26 0.23
CA PRO A 435 -2.92 -15.37 -1.01
C PRO A 435 -2.13 -14.92 -2.23
N ILE A 436 -2.23 -15.67 -3.34
CA ILE A 436 -2.00 -15.17 -4.70
C ILE A 436 -3.32 -15.07 -5.44
N GLN A 437 -3.44 -14.09 -6.33
CA GLN A 437 -4.67 -13.82 -7.07
C GLN A 437 -4.36 -13.46 -8.52
N ILE A 438 -5.23 -13.89 -9.45
CA ILE A 438 -5.24 -13.39 -10.84
C ILE A 438 -6.57 -12.70 -11.06
N LEU A 439 -6.55 -11.43 -11.48
CA LEU A 439 -7.72 -10.68 -11.93
C LEU A 439 -7.57 -10.39 -13.40
N ARG A 440 -8.62 -10.62 -14.18
CA ARG A 440 -8.70 -10.23 -15.60
C ARG A 440 -9.83 -9.26 -15.79
N ILE A 441 -9.53 -8.12 -16.41
CA ILE A 441 -10.47 -7.08 -16.80
C ILE A 441 -10.24 -6.79 -18.29
N GLY A 442 -11.02 -7.42 -19.16
CA GLY A 442 -10.83 -7.33 -20.60
C GLY A 442 -9.43 -7.80 -21.02
N ASP A 443 -8.61 -6.85 -21.49
CA ASP A 443 -7.21 -7.07 -21.87
C ASP A 443 -6.26 -7.09 -20.67
N LEU A 444 -6.55 -6.35 -19.60
CA LEU A 444 -5.66 -6.20 -18.44
C LEU A 444 -5.71 -7.46 -17.56
N VAL A 445 -4.54 -7.94 -17.14
CA VAL A 445 -4.38 -9.03 -16.17
C VAL A 445 -3.49 -8.56 -15.03
N LEU A 446 -3.96 -8.73 -13.80
CA LEU A 446 -3.19 -8.46 -12.58
C LEU A 446 -2.81 -9.80 -11.95
N ALA A 447 -1.52 -10.13 -11.92
CA ALA A 447 -0.96 -11.16 -11.05
C ALA A 447 -0.67 -10.50 -9.70
N SER A 448 -1.46 -10.80 -8.68
CA SER A 448 -1.46 -10.07 -7.42
C SER A 448 -0.88 -10.92 -6.29
N GLY A 449 0.01 -10.35 -5.48
CA GLY A 449 0.65 -11.07 -4.39
C GLY A 449 1.05 -10.20 -3.19
N PRO A 450 1.27 -10.82 -2.02
CA PRO A 450 1.30 -10.16 -0.73
C PRO A 450 2.71 -9.78 -0.29
N ALA A 451 3.48 -9.16 -1.18
CA ALA A 451 4.89 -8.86 -0.94
C ALA A 451 5.40 -7.70 -1.81
N GLU A 452 6.63 -7.28 -1.51
CA GLU A 452 7.41 -6.33 -2.30
C GLU A 452 8.28 -7.09 -3.30
N TYR A 453 7.94 -7.05 -4.58
CA TYR A 453 8.70 -7.77 -5.60
C TYR A 453 9.69 -6.83 -6.26
N THR A 454 10.95 -7.26 -6.43
CA THR A 454 11.91 -6.56 -7.28
C THR A 454 11.44 -6.50 -8.73
N VAL A 455 11.98 -5.58 -9.52
CA VAL A 455 11.56 -5.41 -10.91
C VAL A 455 11.70 -6.70 -11.72
N VAL A 456 12.77 -7.46 -11.50
CA VAL A 456 13.00 -8.75 -12.19
C VAL A 456 12.11 -9.86 -11.63
N SER A 457 11.86 -9.89 -10.32
CA SER A 457 10.90 -10.82 -9.71
C SER A 457 9.51 -10.66 -10.34
N GLY A 458 9.05 -9.41 -10.49
CA GLY A 458 7.81 -9.10 -11.18
C GLY A 458 7.80 -9.53 -12.64
N LEU A 459 8.89 -9.28 -13.38
CA LEU A 459 9.02 -9.69 -14.79
C LEU A 459 8.89 -11.21 -14.97
N ARG A 460 9.54 -12.02 -14.13
CA ARG A 460 9.50 -13.49 -14.22
C ARG A 460 8.09 -14.03 -14.00
N ILE A 461 7.35 -13.49 -13.03
CA ILE A 461 5.93 -13.84 -12.80
C ILE A 461 5.06 -13.41 -13.99
N ARG A 462 5.22 -12.17 -14.48
CA ARG A 462 4.45 -11.65 -15.62
C ARG A 462 4.63 -12.53 -16.87
N ARG A 463 5.86 -13.00 -17.14
CA ARG A 463 6.16 -13.88 -18.29
C ARG A 463 5.41 -15.21 -18.22
N VAL A 464 5.42 -15.91 -17.08
CA VAL A 464 4.73 -17.20 -16.98
C VAL A 464 3.21 -17.04 -17.05
N VAL A 465 2.66 -15.99 -16.42
CA VAL A 465 1.21 -15.70 -16.49
C VAL A 465 0.80 -15.33 -17.92
N ALA A 466 1.56 -14.46 -18.60
CA ALA A 466 1.30 -14.07 -19.99
C ALA A 466 1.32 -15.29 -20.92
N HIS A 467 2.33 -16.15 -20.77
CA HIS A 467 2.46 -17.38 -21.55
C HIS A 467 1.29 -18.35 -21.27
N ALA A 468 0.97 -18.63 -20.01
CA ALA A 468 -0.10 -19.54 -19.63
C ALA A 468 -1.49 -19.09 -20.11
N LEU A 469 -1.75 -17.77 -20.10
CA LEU A 469 -3.01 -17.19 -20.57
C LEU A 469 -3.01 -16.89 -22.08
N SER A 470 -1.87 -17.06 -22.77
CA SER A 470 -1.69 -16.68 -24.18
C SER A 470 -2.07 -15.21 -24.45
N VAL A 471 -1.62 -14.30 -23.58
CA VAL A 471 -1.83 -12.85 -23.71
C VAL A 471 -0.49 -12.12 -23.89
N PRO A 472 -0.48 -10.92 -24.49
CA PRO A 472 0.72 -10.11 -24.56
C PRO A 472 1.30 -9.78 -23.18
N LEU A 473 2.63 -9.69 -23.05
CA LEU A 473 3.30 -9.43 -21.76
C LEU A 473 2.92 -8.06 -21.17
N GLU A 474 2.73 -7.07 -22.03
CA GLU A 474 2.32 -5.71 -21.68
C GLU A 474 0.87 -5.61 -21.17
N ASN A 475 0.10 -6.71 -21.25
CA ASN A 475 -1.23 -6.82 -20.66
C ASN A 475 -1.18 -7.37 -19.22
N VAL A 476 -0.06 -7.96 -18.80
CA VAL A 476 0.10 -8.55 -17.47
C VAL A 476 0.92 -7.62 -16.59
N LEU A 477 0.34 -7.17 -15.49
CA LEU A 477 1.03 -6.44 -14.43
C LEU A 477 1.22 -7.36 -13.23
N LEU A 478 2.36 -7.24 -12.55
CA LEU A 478 2.46 -7.72 -11.19
C LEU A 478 1.90 -6.62 -10.27
N GLN A 479 0.89 -6.96 -9.49
CA GLN A 479 0.36 -6.12 -8.42
C GLN A 479 0.95 -6.62 -7.09
N GLY A 480 2.00 -5.97 -6.61
CA GLY A 480 2.51 -6.18 -5.26
C GLY A 480 1.61 -5.56 -4.19
N TYR A 481 1.98 -5.77 -2.92
CA TYR A 481 1.27 -5.22 -1.76
C TYR A 481 -0.21 -5.60 -1.68
N SER A 482 -0.59 -6.76 -2.23
CA SER A 482 -1.99 -7.20 -2.34
C SER A 482 -2.40 -8.22 -1.28
N ASN A 483 -3.58 -8.03 -0.70
CA ASN A 483 -4.31 -8.96 0.18
C ASN A 483 -3.53 -9.49 1.41
N GLY A 484 -2.37 -8.93 1.71
CA GLY A 484 -1.46 -9.35 2.77
C GLY A 484 -0.05 -8.79 2.56
N TYR A 485 0.82 -9.03 3.54
CA TYR A 485 2.20 -8.59 3.50
C TYR A 485 3.12 -9.62 4.16
N CYS A 486 4.17 -10.05 3.45
CA CYS A 486 5.16 -11.02 3.91
C CYS A 486 6.59 -10.67 3.45
N GLY A 487 6.96 -9.38 3.55
CA GLY A 487 8.29 -8.90 3.22
C GLY A 487 8.55 -8.82 1.71
N TYR A 488 9.77 -9.17 1.31
CA TYR A 488 10.26 -8.97 -0.05
C TYR A 488 10.34 -10.27 -0.85
N VAL A 489 10.40 -10.15 -2.17
CA VAL A 489 10.62 -11.24 -3.12
C VAL A 489 11.71 -10.80 -4.08
N THR A 490 12.88 -11.41 -3.92
CA THR A 490 14.04 -11.27 -4.81
C THR A 490 14.21 -12.51 -5.68
N THR A 491 14.93 -12.37 -6.80
CA THR A 491 15.37 -13.52 -7.58
C THR A 491 16.40 -14.36 -6.79
N PRO A 492 16.58 -15.67 -7.10
CA PRO A 492 17.67 -16.45 -6.49
C PRO A 492 19.07 -15.86 -6.68
N GLU A 493 19.26 -15.03 -7.70
CA GLU A 493 20.48 -14.29 -8.01
C GLU A 493 20.64 -13.06 -7.11
N GLU A 494 19.60 -12.22 -7.02
CA GLU A 494 19.54 -11.06 -6.13
C GLU A 494 19.67 -11.50 -4.65
N TYR A 495 18.96 -12.55 -4.26
CA TYR A 495 19.02 -13.13 -2.91
C TYR A 495 20.45 -13.48 -2.48
N ALA A 496 21.29 -13.94 -3.42
CA ALA A 496 22.66 -14.33 -3.10
C ALA A 496 23.53 -13.15 -2.65
N SER A 497 23.19 -11.92 -3.08
CA SER A 497 23.90 -10.70 -2.64
C SER A 497 23.58 -10.28 -1.22
N GLN A 498 22.43 -10.70 -0.69
CA GLN A 498 21.89 -10.28 0.61
C GLN A 498 21.99 -8.75 0.82
N GLN A 499 21.56 -7.96 -0.17
CA GLN A 499 21.10 -6.58 0.09
C GLN A 499 19.82 -6.60 0.94
N TYR A 500 19.29 -5.43 1.30
CA TYR A 500 18.10 -5.28 2.13
C TYR A 500 16.95 -6.21 1.71
N GLU A 501 16.56 -6.18 0.44
CA GLU A 501 15.46 -6.99 -0.11
C GLU A 501 15.75 -8.50 -0.02
N GLY A 502 17.02 -8.90 -0.16
CA GLY A 502 17.47 -10.28 -0.02
C GLY A 502 17.39 -10.77 1.44
N GLY A 503 17.70 -9.89 2.39
CA GLY A 503 17.54 -10.12 3.83
C GLY A 503 16.07 -10.28 4.22
N GLU A 504 15.18 -9.49 3.60
CA GLU A 504 13.72 -9.52 3.80
C GLU A 504 12.97 -10.54 2.92
N THR A 505 13.68 -11.31 2.09
CA THR A 505 13.07 -12.43 1.36
C THR A 505 12.87 -13.60 2.32
N LEU A 506 11.77 -13.57 3.09
CA LEU A 506 11.61 -14.32 4.33
C LEU A 506 11.68 -15.85 4.16
N PHE A 507 11.08 -16.40 3.11
CA PHE A 507 10.96 -17.85 2.88
C PHE A 507 12.18 -18.47 2.19
N GLY A 508 13.28 -17.72 2.09
CA GLY A 508 14.56 -18.18 1.57
C GLY A 508 14.75 -17.94 0.08
N ARG A 509 15.90 -18.41 -0.44
CA ARG A 509 16.33 -18.21 -1.84
C ARG A 509 15.28 -18.62 -2.88
N TRP A 510 14.45 -19.59 -2.52
CA TRP A 510 13.47 -20.20 -3.42
C TRP A 510 12.07 -19.56 -3.35
N THR A 511 11.93 -18.42 -2.66
CA THR A 511 10.68 -17.67 -2.56
C THR A 511 10.12 -17.29 -3.94
N LEU A 512 10.91 -16.67 -4.82
CA LEU A 512 10.44 -16.32 -6.16
C LEU A 512 10.10 -17.56 -7.01
N PRO A 513 10.95 -18.59 -7.12
CA PRO A 513 10.59 -19.83 -7.81
C PRO A 513 9.27 -20.46 -7.36
N ALA A 514 8.97 -20.44 -6.05
CA ALA A 514 7.68 -20.88 -5.54
C ALA A 514 6.53 -20.03 -6.08
N TYR A 515 6.66 -18.69 -6.06
CA TYR A 515 5.65 -17.80 -6.65
C TYR A 515 5.50 -18.02 -8.15
N VAL A 516 6.58 -18.13 -8.92
CA VAL A 516 6.54 -18.36 -10.37
C VAL A 516 5.81 -19.67 -10.68
N GLN A 517 6.12 -20.76 -9.96
CA GLN A 517 5.42 -22.04 -10.10
C GLN A 517 3.92 -21.93 -9.80
N GLU A 518 3.54 -21.30 -8.69
CA GLU A 518 2.15 -21.25 -8.27
C GLU A 518 1.32 -20.26 -9.10
N PHE A 519 1.93 -19.17 -9.60
CA PHE A 519 1.29 -18.28 -10.58
C PHE A 519 1.12 -18.95 -11.95
N ASP A 520 2.10 -19.71 -12.45
CA ASP A 520 1.93 -20.49 -13.68
C ASP A 520 0.80 -21.51 -13.53
N ARG A 521 0.78 -22.24 -12.39
CA ARG A 521 -0.28 -23.19 -12.06
C ARG A 521 -1.66 -22.53 -12.03
N LEU A 522 -1.79 -21.39 -11.34
CA LEU A 522 -3.05 -20.65 -11.23
C LEU A 522 -3.49 -20.11 -12.59
N ALA A 523 -2.57 -19.54 -13.37
CA ALA A 523 -2.85 -18.99 -14.70
C ALA A 523 -3.30 -20.08 -15.68
N ARG A 524 -2.66 -21.26 -15.68
CA ARG A 524 -3.10 -22.41 -16.48
C ARG A 524 -4.49 -22.89 -16.08
N ALA A 525 -4.80 -22.88 -14.79
CA ALA A 525 -6.12 -23.24 -14.30
C ALA A 525 -7.19 -22.23 -14.75
N VAL A 526 -6.89 -20.93 -14.72
CA VAL A 526 -7.75 -19.88 -15.30
C VAL A 526 -7.97 -20.12 -16.79
N ALA A 527 -6.90 -20.37 -17.57
CA ALA A 527 -7.00 -20.66 -19.00
C ALA A 527 -7.84 -21.92 -19.28
N ALA A 528 -7.69 -22.96 -18.45
CA ALA A 528 -8.41 -24.22 -18.58
C ALA A 528 -9.81 -24.22 -17.94
N ARG A 529 -10.22 -23.13 -17.27
CA ARG A 529 -11.47 -23.04 -16.48
C ARG A 529 -11.58 -24.12 -15.41
N VAL A 530 -10.48 -24.40 -14.73
CA VAL A 530 -10.39 -25.36 -13.62
C VAL A 530 -10.30 -24.62 -12.30
N ASP A 531 -11.14 -24.97 -11.34
CA ASP A 531 -11.01 -24.51 -9.96
C ASP A 531 -9.97 -25.36 -9.22
N LEU A 532 -8.90 -24.72 -8.76
CA LEU A 532 -7.85 -25.38 -7.96
C LEU A 532 -8.20 -25.45 -6.46
N GLY A 533 -9.33 -24.87 -6.06
CA GLY A 533 -9.74 -24.65 -4.69
C GLY A 533 -8.98 -23.52 -4.01
N ARG A 534 -9.52 -23.07 -2.87
CA ARG A 534 -9.02 -21.93 -2.08
C ARG A 534 -7.59 -22.11 -1.55
N GLY A 535 -7.12 -23.34 -1.37
CA GLY A 535 -5.85 -23.63 -0.67
C GLY A 535 -5.98 -23.68 0.85
N PRO A 536 -4.87 -23.82 1.61
CA PRO A 536 -4.87 -23.82 3.07
C PRO A 536 -5.48 -22.55 3.66
N ALA A 537 -6.09 -22.66 4.85
CA ALA A 537 -6.57 -21.49 5.57
C ALA A 537 -5.40 -20.66 6.13
N PRO A 538 -5.45 -19.31 6.05
CA PRO A 538 -4.51 -18.46 6.76
C PRO A 538 -4.70 -18.57 8.29
N LEU A 539 -3.71 -18.10 9.04
CA LEU A 539 -3.84 -17.97 10.49
C LEU A 539 -4.99 -17.00 10.82
N ASP A 540 -5.77 -17.33 11.84
CA ASP A 540 -6.74 -16.39 12.40
C ASP A 540 -6.00 -15.33 13.24
N TRP A 541 -5.92 -14.12 12.70
CA TRP A 541 -5.32 -12.98 13.38
C TRP A 541 -6.29 -12.29 14.37
N ALA A 542 -7.57 -12.67 14.41
CA ALA A 542 -8.57 -12.07 15.29
C ALA A 542 -8.39 -12.46 16.77
N ALA A 543 -7.73 -13.58 17.04
CA ALA A 543 -7.50 -14.13 18.38
C ALA A 543 -6.02 -14.06 18.80
N GLY A 544 -5.79 -14.18 20.11
CA GLY A 544 -4.45 -14.21 20.70
C GLY A 544 -4.03 -12.89 21.34
N VAL A 545 -2.87 -12.91 21.98
CA VAL A 545 -2.32 -11.74 22.69
C VAL A 545 -1.93 -10.67 21.69
N GLN A 546 -2.31 -9.43 21.96
CA GLN A 546 -1.94 -8.24 21.20
C GLN A 546 -1.53 -7.16 22.21
N PRO A 547 -0.25 -7.12 22.63
CA PRO A 547 0.18 -6.11 23.57
C PRO A 547 0.03 -4.72 22.93
N ASN A 548 -0.39 -3.75 23.72
CA ASN A 548 -0.28 -2.34 23.39
C ASN A 548 0.46 -1.68 24.55
N LEU A 549 1.68 -1.22 24.28
CA LEU A 549 2.61 -0.70 25.27
C LEU A 549 2.77 0.82 25.17
N LEU A 550 1.96 1.48 24.34
CA LEU A 550 1.87 2.94 24.37
C LEU A 550 1.24 3.39 25.70
N PRO A 551 1.78 4.44 26.35
CA PRO A 551 1.15 5.03 27.51
C PRO A 551 -0.29 5.47 27.20
N PRO A 552 -1.25 5.25 28.12
CA PRO A 552 -2.61 5.72 27.89
C PRO A 552 -2.63 7.24 27.76
N VAL A 553 -3.41 7.74 26.80
CA VAL A 553 -3.64 9.18 26.65
C VAL A 553 -4.36 9.68 27.91
N PRO A 554 -3.81 10.64 28.67
CA PRO A 554 -4.48 11.19 29.84
C PRO A 554 -5.75 11.95 29.42
N ALA A 555 -6.68 12.10 30.36
CA ALA A 555 -7.82 13.00 30.16
C ALA A 555 -7.31 14.42 29.83
N ASP A 556 -7.88 15.05 28.80
CA ASP A 556 -7.45 16.36 28.35
C ASP A 556 -7.81 17.44 29.37
N VAL A 557 -6.85 18.32 29.61
CA VAL A 557 -7.07 19.59 30.30
C VAL A 557 -6.67 20.72 29.36
N PRO A 558 -7.36 21.87 29.37
CA PRO A 558 -6.89 23.01 28.60
C PRO A 558 -5.55 23.49 29.16
N MET A 559 -4.80 24.22 28.34
CA MET A 559 -3.57 24.87 28.78
C MET A 559 -3.85 25.79 29.97
N THR A 560 -2.93 25.84 30.94
CA THR A 560 -3.09 26.62 32.17
C THR A 560 -3.54 28.06 31.88
N GLY A 561 -4.71 28.43 32.40
CA GLY A 561 -5.29 29.77 32.25
C GLY A 561 -6.02 30.00 30.92
N ARG A 562 -6.24 28.97 30.10
CA ARG A 562 -6.92 29.05 28.80
C ARG A 562 -8.13 28.14 28.73
N ALA A 563 -8.94 28.29 27.68
CA ALA A 563 -10.02 27.38 27.33
C ALA A 563 -9.70 26.58 26.04
N PHE A 564 -10.31 25.40 25.87
CA PHE A 564 -10.26 24.68 24.59
C PHE A 564 -10.80 25.56 23.46
N GLY A 565 -10.12 25.56 22.32
CA GLY A 565 -10.44 26.40 21.15
C GLY A 565 -9.92 27.84 21.23
N GLU A 566 -9.35 28.26 22.37
CA GLU A 566 -8.77 29.60 22.49
C GLU A 566 -7.53 29.76 21.59
N VAL A 567 -7.47 30.87 20.87
CA VAL A 567 -6.31 31.24 20.03
C VAL A 567 -5.16 31.70 20.93
N ILE A 568 -4.04 30.99 20.89
CA ILE A 568 -2.80 31.29 21.61
C ILE A 568 -1.99 32.31 20.82
N THR A 569 -1.78 32.01 19.53
CA THR A 569 -1.03 32.83 18.59
C THR A 569 -1.93 33.08 17.38
N GLY A 570 -2.34 34.33 17.19
CA GLY A 570 -3.22 34.73 16.08
C GLY A 570 -2.46 35.08 14.80
N PRO A 571 -3.17 35.20 13.66
CA PRO A 571 -2.57 35.59 12.39
C PRO A 571 -2.16 37.07 12.40
N LYS A 572 -1.20 37.44 11.54
CA LYS A 572 -0.92 38.85 11.22
C LYS A 572 -2.11 39.45 10.45
N PRO A 573 -2.29 40.79 10.44
CA PRO A 573 -3.41 41.40 9.74
C PRO A 573 -3.43 41.19 8.22
N GLY A 574 -2.27 40.89 7.61
CA GLY A 574 -2.15 40.70 6.17
C GLY A 574 -0.99 39.80 5.75
N TYR A 575 -1.18 39.10 4.64
CA TYR A 575 -0.22 38.19 4.03
C TYR A 575 -0.18 38.36 2.51
N GLY A 576 0.95 38.01 1.91
CA GLY A 576 1.10 37.84 0.46
C GLY A 576 1.12 36.37 0.08
N ARG A 577 0.94 36.09 -1.21
CA ARG A 577 1.11 34.75 -1.78
C ARG A 577 2.51 34.20 -1.50
N GLY A 578 2.62 32.91 -1.21
CA GLY A 578 3.86 32.25 -0.79
C GLY A 578 4.26 32.48 0.67
N ALA A 579 3.59 33.37 1.41
CA ALA A 579 3.81 33.48 2.85
C ALA A 579 3.09 32.35 3.59
N THR A 580 3.65 31.93 4.73
CA THR A 580 3.00 30.96 5.63
C THR A 580 2.27 31.70 6.74
N VAL A 581 0.96 31.45 6.84
CA VAL A 581 0.13 31.80 7.99
C VAL A 581 0.32 30.71 9.05
N THR A 582 0.73 31.10 10.26
CA THR A 582 0.88 30.19 11.40
C THR A 582 -0.01 30.69 12.53
N VAL A 583 -0.89 29.83 13.03
CA VAL A 583 -1.77 30.11 14.16
C VAL A 583 -1.74 28.95 15.15
N GLU A 584 -1.95 29.24 16.43
CA GLU A 584 -1.93 28.22 17.49
C GLU A 584 -3.21 28.28 18.31
N PHE A 585 -3.72 27.12 18.67
CA PHE A 585 -4.90 26.93 19.50
C PHE A 585 -4.58 26.10 20.75
N CYS A 586 -5.26 26.41 21.85
CA CYS A 586 -5.38 25.52 22.99
C CYS A 586 -6.30 24.36 22.58
N GLY A 587 -5.71 23.21 22.25
CA GLY A 587 -6.41 22.06 21.69
C GLY A 587 -6.56 20.90 22.66
N ALA A 588 -6.94 19.75 22.10
CA ALA A 588 -7.03 18.45 22.78
C ALA A 588 -6.25 17.41 21.97
N HIS A 589 -6.13 16.18 22.46
CA HIS A 589 -5.42 15.12 21.75
C HIS A 589 -6.16 14.74 20.44
N PRO A 590 -5.53 14.84 19.25
CA PRO A 590 -6.18 14.59 17.95
C PRO A 590 -6.75 13.19 17.78
N ALA A 591 -6.28 12.20 18.56
CA ALA A 591 -6.80 10.84 18.50
C ALA A 591 -8.12 10.62 19.28
N ASN A 592 -8.70 11.66 19.88
CA ASN A 592 -10.03 11.57 20.50
C ASN A 592 -11.14 11.40 19.44
N ASP A 593 -10.99 12.03 18.28
CA ASP A 593 -11.81 11.84 17.09
C ASP A 593 -10.93 12.08 15.85
N PHE A 594 -11.00 11.19 14.86
CA PHE A 594 -10.19 11.29 13.64
C PHE A 594 -10.76 12.28 12.61
N HIS A 595 -11.94 12.83 12.88
CA HIS A 595 -12.74 13.61 11.95
C HIS A 595 -12.91 12.88 10.62
N THR A 596 -13.17 11.57 10.66
CA THR A 596 -13.26 10.73 9.46
C THR A 596 -14.37 11.25 8.54
N GLY A 597 -14.00 11.63 7.31
CA GLY A 597 -14.91 12.26 6.34
C GLY A 597 -15.24 13.73 6.63
N GLY A 598 -14.58 14.34 7.63
CA GLY A 598 -14.60 15.76 7.96
C GLY A 598 -13.19 16.34 7.93
N SER A 599 -12.93 17.34 8.79
CA SER A 599 -11.63 17.99 8.88
C SER A 599 -11.36 18.55 10.29
N TYR A 600 -10.10 18.49 10.73
CA TYR A 600 -9.64 19.12 11.96
C TYR A 600 -9.66 20.64 11.87
N PHE A 601 -9.50 21.22 10.69
CA PHE A 601 -9.52 22.66 10.51
C PHE A 601 -9.88 23.07 9.09
N GLU A 602 -10.39 24.29 8.95
CA GLU A 602 -10.70 24.90 7.66
C GLU A 602 -10.05 26.28 7.57
N VAL A 603 -9.41 26.56 6.42
CA VAL A 603 -9.13 27.93 5.99
C VAL A 603 -10.38 28.44 5.27
N GLN A 604 -11.02 29.46 5.86
CA GLN A 604 -12.27 30.00 5.36
C GLN A 604 -12.06 31.38 4.75
N ARG A 605 -12.73 31.64 3.61
CA ARG A 605 -12.78 32.94 2.94
C ARG A 605 -14.16 33.57 3.07
N ALA A 606 -14.21 34.89 3.25
CA ALA A 606 -15.46 35.64 3.24
C ALA A 606 -15.97 35.82 1.79
N GLU A 607 -17.13 35.24 1.47
CA GLU A 607 -17.83 35.35 0.19
C GLU A 607 -19.28 35.76 0.42
N ASN A 608 -19.73 36.86 -0.19
CA ASN A 608 -21.12 37.34 -0.10
C ASN A 608 -21.67 37.45 1.35
N GLY A 609 -20.80 37.80 2.31
CA GLY A 609 -21.18 37.90 3.73
C GLY A 609 -21.23 36.57 4.49
N GLN A 610 -20.85 35.46 3.85
CA GLN A 610 -20.72 34.14 4.47
C GLN A 610 -19.25 33.68 4.49
N TRP A 611 -18.92 32.78 5.41
CA TRP A 611 -17.61 32.12 5.45
C TRP A 611 -17.70 30.78 4.73
N ARG A 612 -16.80 30.55 3.79
CA ARG A 612 -16.73 29.32 3.01
C ARG A 612 -15.35 28.70 3.17
N ALA A 613 -15.31 27.40 3.48
CA ALA A 613 -14.07 26.63 3.44
C ALA A 613 -13.50 26.63 2.03
N VAL A 614 -12.24 27.03 1.91
CA VAL A 614 -11.49 27.04 0.65
C VAL A 614 -10.26 26.13 0.70
N PHE A 615 -9.72 25.89 1.91
CA PHE A 615 -8.77 24.81 2.18
C PHE A 615 -9.11 24.08 3.47
N ASP A 616 -8.71 22.81 3.57
CA ASP A 616 -8.90 21.94 4.73
C ASP A 616 -7.64 21.09 4.99
N ASP A 617 -7.69 20.24 6.01
CA ASP A 617 -6.57 19.37 6.41
C ASP A 617 -6.15 18.27 5.42
N ASN A 618 -6.80 18.18 4.25
CA ASN A 618 -6.36 17.36 3.13
C ASN A 618 -5.57 18.16 2.08
N ASP A 619 -5.59 19.49 2.13
CA ASP A 619 -4.88 20.31 1.15
C ASP A 619 -3.38 20.37 1.41
N TRP A 620 -2.61 20.10 0.35
CA TRP A 620 -1.13 20.06 0.39
C TRP A 620 -0.48 21.35 0.92
N CYS A 621 -1.17 22.49 0.79
CA CYS A 621 -0.69 23.79 1.27
C CYS A 621 -0.98 24.04 2.76
N THR A 622 -1.59 23.10 3.47
CA THR A 622 -1.92 23.23 4.89
C THR A 622 -1.35 22.09 5.71
N GLU A 623 -1.13 22.34 7.00
CA GLU A 623 -0.58 21.36 7.93
C GLU A 623 -1.18 21.57 9.32
N LEU A 624 -1.41 20.47 10.03
CA LEU A 624 -1.69 20.46 11.46
C LEU A 624 -0.49 19.89 12.21
N HIS A 625 -0.04 20.61 13.23
CA HIS A 625 1.03 20.20 14.13
C HIS A 625 0.48 20.14 15.55
N TRP A 626 0.75 19.05 16.26
CA TRP A 626 0.32 18.79 17.62
C TRP A 626 1.54 18.64 18.55
N SER A 627 1.42 19.19 19.76
CA SER A 627 2.45 19.04 20.78
C SER A 627 1.87 19.15 22.19
N ARG A 628 2.55 18.55 23.18
CA ARG A 628 2.29 18.78 24.60
C ARG A 628 3.06 20.02 25.08
N PRO A 629 2.42 21.03 25.69
CA PRO A 629 3.14 22.17 26.27
C PRO A 629 4.08 21.74 27.42
N PRO A 630 5.22 22.43 27.61
CA PRO A 630 6.15 22.09 28.70
C PRO A 630 5.47 22.06 30.08
N GLY A 631 5.66 20.96 30.81
CA GLY A 631 5.09 20.77 32.16
C GLY A 631 3.59 20.48 32.20
N GLN A 632 2.91 20.30 31.06
CA GLN A 632 1.47 20.06 30.98
C GLN A 632 1.15 18.81 30.13
N PRO A 633 1.43 17.59 30.64
CA PRO A 633 1.32 16.35 29.85
C PRO A 633 -0.12 15.99 29.42
N ALA A 634 -1.12 16.61 30.03
CA ALA A 634 -2.54 16.45 29.70
C ALA A 634 -3.10 17.57 28.80
N ALA A 635 -2.34 18.63 28.54
CA ALA A 635 -2.75 19.71 27.65
C ALA A 635 -2.23 19.49 26.23
N SER A 636 -2.90 20.05 25.24
CA SER A 636 -2.47 19.97 23.84
C SER A 636 -2.39 21.37 23.22
N ARG A 637 -1.35 21.61 22.45
CA ARG A 637 -1.22 22.77 21.57
C ARG A 637 -1.32 22.29 20.13
N VAL A 638 -2.24 22.88 19.38
CA VAL A 638 -2.43 22.62 17.94
C VAL A 638 -2.00 23.85 17.17
N ALA A 639 -0.98 23.72 16.33
CA ALA A 639 -0.55 24.74 15.39
C ALA A 639 -1.04 24.38 13.99
N ILE A 640 -1.62 25.35 13.28
CA ILE A 640 -2.04 25.20 11.89
C ILE A 640 -1.17 26.09 11.04
N HIS A 641 -0.57 25.49 10.02
CA HIS A 641 0.20 26.19 9.00
C HIS A 641 -0.58 26.22 7.70
N TRP A 642 -0.64 27.37 7.04
CA TRP A 642 -1.16 27.51 5.70
C TRP A 642 -0.18 28.33 4.86
N THR A 643 0.52 27.66 3.93
CA THR A 643 1.35 28.32 2.94
C THR A 643 0.46 28.80 1.81
N VAL A 644 0.28 30.12 1.71
CA VAL A 644 -0.68 30.71 0.77
C VAL A 644 -0.32 30.35 -0.68
N PRO A 645 -1.18 29.61 -1.41
CA PRO A 645 -0.94 29.27 -2.80
C PRO A 645 -0.79 30.48 -3.72
N ALA A 646 -0.07 30.31 -4.83
CA ALA A 646 0.15 31.37 -5.82
C ALA A 646 -1.13 31.83 -6.54
N ASP A 647 -2.16 30.98 -6.56
CA ASP A 647 -3.48 31.21 -7.15
C ASP A 647 -4.56 31.55 -6.12
N ALA A 648 -4.21 31.66 -4.83
CA ALA A 648 -5.15 32.08 -3.80
C ALA A 648 -5.72 33.48 -4.12
N GLU A 649 -7.05 33.61 -4.09
CA GLU A 649 -7.70 34.90 -4.37
C GLU A 649 -7.47 35.89 -3.23
N ALA A 650 -7.47 37.19 -3.55
CA ALA A 650 -7.43 38.23 -2.53
C ALA A 650 -8.75 38.25 -1.75
N GLY A 651 -8.70 38.60 -0.47
CA GLY A 651 -9.91 38.66 0.35
C GLY A 651 -9.65 38.62 1.85
N ARG A 652 -10.74 38.49 2.62
CA ARG A 652 -10.67 38.26 4.07
C ARG A 652 -10.76 36.77 4.36
N TYR A 653 -9.87 36.33 5.23
CA TYR A 653 -9.68 34.94 5.63
C TYR A 653 -9.74 34.79 7.14
N ARG A 654 -10.11 33.59 7.59
CA ARG A 654 -9.96 33.13 8.98
C ARG A 654 -9.66 31.64 9.00
N ILE A 655 -9.09 31.16 10.09
CA ILE A 655 -8.88 29.72 10.32
C ILE A 655 -9.82 29.28 11.43
N GLU A 656 -10.59 28.22 11.16
CA GLU A 656 -11.45 27.55 12.14
C GLU A 656 -10.84 26.19 12.49
N TYR A 657 -10.62 25.93 13.77
CA TYR A 657 -10.12 24.66 14.31
C TYR A 657 -11.24 23.94 15.06
N ARG A 658 -11.38 22.64 14.83
CA ARG A 658 -12.36 21.75 15.47
C ARG A 658 -11.61 20.65 16.20
N GLY A 659 -12.04 20.37 17.43
CA GLY A 659 -11.45 19.30 18.21
C GLY A 659 -12.36 18.80 19.31
N GLU A 660 -11.97 17.66 19.88
CA GLU A 660 -12.74 16.94 20.88
C GLU A 660 -11.86 16.74 22.09
N SER A 661 -12.29 17.31 23.22
CA SER A 661 -11.63 17.04 24.50
C SER A 661 -12.26 15.82 25.17
N ARG A 662 -11.45 15.13 25.98
CA ARG A 662 -11.92 13.96 26.73
C ARG A 662 -11.60 14.12 28.21
N ASP A 663 -12.62 14.27 29.05
CA ASP A 663 -12.48 14.35 30.52
C ASP A 663 -12.68 13.01 31.25
N GLY A 664 -12.86 11.93 30.48
CA GLY A 664 -13.24 10.60 30.95
C GLY A 664 -13.70 9.71 29.79
N ALA A 665 -14.93 9.21 29.82
CA ALA A 665 -15.43 8.33 28.75
C ALA A 665 -15.90 9.08 27.50
N ALA A 666 -16.52 10.25 27.66
CA ALA A 666 -17.16 11.00 26.57
C ALA A 666 -16.21 12.02 25.93
N ALA A 667 -16.32 12.16 24.61
CA ALA A 667 -15.68 13.21 23.83
C ALA A 667 -16.62 14.43 23.78
N LEU A 668 -16.09 15.63 24.06
CA LEU A 668 -16.81 16.89 24.03
C LEU A 668 -16.25 17.77 22.90
N PRO A 669 -17.06 18.08 21.87
CA PRO A 669 -16.59 18.90 20.75
C PRO A 669 -16.46 20.36 21.17
N PHE A 670 -15.47 21.05 20.59
CA PHE A 670 -15.28 22.48 20.70
C PHE A 670 -14.76 23.06 19.38
N THR A 671 -14.85 24.38 19.25
CA THR A 671 -14.39 25.09 18.05
C THR A 671 -13.64 26.35 18.45
N GLY A 672 -12.53 26.61 17.76
CA GLY A 672 -11.77 27.85 17.84
C GLY A 672 -11.77 28.57 16.50
N THR A 673 -11.82 29.90 16.51
CA THR A 673 -11.73 30.69 15.27
C THR A 673 -10.77 31.84 15.47
N THR A 674 -9.86 32.05 14.52
CA THR A 674 -8.93 33.18 14.55
C THR A 674 -9.63 34.51 14.33
N ALA A 675 -8.93 35.61 14.64
CA ALA A 675 -9.26 36.90 14.05
C ALA A 675 -9.15 36.84 12.51
N GLU A 676 -9.86 37.74 11.83
CA GLU A 676 -9.79 37.88 10.38
C GLU A 676 -8.44 38.46 9.95
N PHE A 677 -7.95 38.04 8.79
CA PHE A 677 -6.76 38.60 8.14
C PHE A 677 -6.97 38.73 6.64
N SER A 678 -6.18 39.59 6.00
CA SER A 678 -6.33 39.88 4.56
C SER A 678 -5.25 39.23 3.71
N LEU A 679 -5.62 38.79 2.52
CA LEU A 679 -4.69 38.42 1.46
C LEU A 679 -4.69 39.52 0.39
N GLY A 680 -3.49 40.07 0.13
CA GLY A 680 -3.25 41.17 -0.82
C GLY A 680 -3.06 40.75 -2.27
#